data_AF-A0A1F3VED1-F1
#
_entry.id   AF-A0A1F3VED1-F1
#
_cell.length_a   1.000
_cell.length_b   1.000
_cell.length_c   1.000
_cell.angle_alpha   90.00
_cell.angle_beta   90.00
_cell.angle_gamma   90.00
#
_symmetry.space_group_name_H-M   'P 1'
#
loop_
_entity.id
_entity.type
_entity.pdbx_description
1 polymer ?
#
loop_
_entity_poly.entity_id
_entity_poly.type
_entity_poly.pdbx_seq_one_letter_code
_entity_poly.pdbx_strand_id
1 'polypeptide(L)'
;MVKGLYNLFFIGLLVLVFSCQVPEVNLTVVNGNGSGTYYAGTMVDIEAIHVDLNMRFYRWEGATFEDAYSAKTKLKMPSYHTTITAVFIDKNQQFVLRVDNGSGSGIYNVDDIVAIKANQPVNTLFVNWYGDFNLLNNPDLPSTTIKMPAQDVYLKAQVVKHRNCGETINKLKFKNYLVANGLCLPPNKQGITDQDYGDAPIGLGAYSPQEKDDILNSRYGVFKNQINAGMRIYNFWWNFVEHSTHVAKPLLSEVSSCAGGYTRIPFDENEKNLFGFKKFRCISVEALKKMDQLLGLDKVHGMQSAVVLYSAPKKYINSSCEKYVHLGTMGCVPRDDSMDDYEDYVRVLATRYNGDCKLESCKNLNPRGTKISHYVVWNEVDHSIWNRDGNLSFDISQGLNTIKLQKIMDKYTALLKHTHNALKGNITGAMIYASFTANMQGPGLSYGGVHIGVYNVLEYIWNKVGLSIPWSIAFHPYGERGKIDQNVNYLEDLLKYQRGKLEVATAKNYQELELKEYPQMYIFLSEQGHYRDPKVESDLDSAAKYICLVHKRQYQFADFMIGSTHNYFYSTEDENSANGCYLQGACYGLIRNTHVDIDFANLDHEVTGAAYMATSLSNWANNNEHYCCANHKMGCLDKSMDRSEHRVLGALDGMDMGVITGWAFDKDNPVRNATIRLKDENAKIMEVKTGVARKDINRTFFVSGDHGFSIKTSELEQKGLKKGYIYISAIDHSGIDVFLGKIHYE
;
A
#
# COMPACT_ATOMS: atom_id res chain seq x y z
N MET A 1 -88.13 -27.08 -33.10
CA MET A 1 -88.54 -25.90 -33.89
C MET A 1 -87.53 -24.79 -33.65
N VAL A 2 -87.16 -24.12 -34.73
CA VAL A 2 -86.01 -23.22 -34.95
C VAL A 2 -86.01 -21.96 -34.07
N LYS A 3 -84.80 -21.49 -33.71
CA LYS A 3 -84.28 -20.09 -33.77
C LYS A 3 -82.93 -20.09 -33.03
N GLY A 4 -81.80 -19.61 -33.54
CA GLY A 4 -81.51 -18.75 -34.68
C GLY A 4 -80.58 -17.61 -34.20
N LEU A 5 -79.26 -17.85 -34.24
CA LEU A 5 -78.11 -16.95 -34.51
C LEU A 5 -78.02 -15.52 -33.93
N TYR A 6 -76.90 -15.15 -33.25
CA TYR A 6 -75.75 -14.37 -33.79
C TYR A 6 -74.70 -13.97 -32.69
N ASN A 7 -73.45 -13.81 -33.13
CA ASN A 7 -72.14 -13.73 -32.44
C ASN A 7 -71.87 -12.54 -31.48
N LEU A 8 -70.90 -12.70 -30.55
CA LEU A 8 -69.72 -11.81 -30.36
C LEU A 8 -68.65 -12.37 -29.38
N PHE A 9 -67.37 -12.15 -29.73
CA PHE A 9 -66.09 -12.67 -29.18
C PHE A 9 -65.66 -12.11 -27.79
N PHE A 10 -64.94 -12.90 -26.95
CA PHE A 10 -63.46 -12.83 -26.72
C PHE A 10 -62.99 -13.69 -25.50
N ILE A 11 -62.10 -14.66 -25.78
CA ILE A 11 -60.98 -15.27 -25.02
C ILE A 11 -61.14 -15.63 -23.52
N GLY A 12 -61.02 -16.94 -23.23
CA GLY A 12 -60.72 -17.50 -21.91
C GLY A 12 -59.69 -18.64 -21.99
N LEU A 13 -58.45 -18.28 -21.66
CA LEU A 13 -57.24 -19.06 -21.37
C LEU A 13 -57.40 -20.58 -21.15
N LEU A 14 -56.77 -21.39 -22.01
CA LEU A 14 -56.52 -22.81 -21.78
C LEU A 14 -55.34 -22.94 -20.79
N VAL A 15 -55.62 -23.15 -19.50
CA VAL A 15 -54.59 -23.52 -18.52
C VAL A 15 -54.26 -25.00 -18.73
N LEU A 16 -53.23 -25.27 -19.52
CA LEU A 16 -52.51 -26.54 -19.47
C LEU A 16 -51.80 -26.61 -18.12
N VAL A 17 -52.36 -27.39 -17.19
CA VAL A 17 -51.65 -27.79 -15.98
C VAL A 17 -50.55 -28.77 -16.41
N PHE A 18 -49.38 -28.24 -16.74
CA PHE A 18 -48.17 -29.06 -16.77
C PHE A 18 -47.89 -29.50 -15.34
N SER A 19 -48.24 -30.75 -15.04
CA SER A 19 -47.66 -31.49 -13.93
C SER A 19 -46.15 -31.57 -14.18
N CYS A 20 -45.40 -30.65 -13.58
CA CYS A 20 -43.95 -30.77 -13.44
C CYS A 20 -43.70 -31.92 -12.45
N GLN A 21 -43.67 -33.16 -12.94
CA GLN A 21 -43.19 -34.28 -12.14
C GLN A 21 -41.70 -34.03 -11.90
N VAL A 22 -41.34 -33.66 -10.68
CA VAL A 22 -39.93 -33.60 -10.28
C VAL A 22 -39.37 -35.01 -10.41
N PRO A 23 -38.30 -35.23 -11.18
CA PRO A 23 -37.77 -36.57 -11.38
C PRO A 23 -37.30 -37.15 -10.04
N GLU A 24 -37.76 -38.35 -9.75
CA GLU A 24 -37.26 -39.17 -8.66
C GLU A 24 -35.85 -39.68 -9.01
N VAL A 25 -34.92 -39.53 -8.07
CA VAL A 25 -33.53 -39.93 -8.23
C VAL A 25 -33.13 -40.89 -7.11
N ASN A 26 -32.25 -41.83 -7.44
CA ASN A 26 -31.80 -42.86 -6.51
C ASN A 26 -30.57 -42.40 -5.74
N LEU A 27 -30.61 -42.58 -4.42
CA LEU A 27 -29.48 -42.47 -3.51
C LEU A 27 -29.00 -43.87 -3.12
N THR A 28 -27.72 -44.14 -3.36
CA THR A 28 -27.03 -45.31 -2.82
C THR A 28 -26.08 -44.85 -1.72
N VAL A 29 -26.30 -45.34 -0.51
CA VAL A 29 -25.42 -45.09 0.65
C VAL A 29 -24.58 -46.33 0.89
N VAL A 30 -23.27 -46.22 0.64
CA VAL A 30 -22.29 -47.27 0.87
C VAL A 30 -21.76 -47.15 2.31
N ASN A 31 -21.75 -48.28 3.05
CA ASN A 31 -21.41 -48.36 4.47
C ASN A 31 -22.27 -47.46 5.38
N GLY A 32 -23.57 -47.33 5.07
CA GLY A 32 -24.51 -46.54 5.86
C GLY A 32 -25.96 -46.78 5.49
N ASN A 33 -26.86 -46.11 6.22
CA ASN A 33 -28.30 -46.08 6.00
C ASN A 33 -28.74 -44.78 5.33
N GLY A 34 -29.91 -44.83 4.69
CA GLY A 34 -30.51 -43.70 3.96
C GLY A 34 -30.61 -43.90 2.44
N SER A 35 -30.28 -45.10 1.94
CA SER A 35 -30.51 -45.45 0.53
C SER A 35 -32.00 -45.44 0.19
N GLY A 36 -32.35 -44.99 -1.01
CA GLY A 36 -33.74 -44.91 -1.44
C GLY A 36 -33.93 -44.06 -2.69
N THR A 37 -35.18 -43.83 -3.04
CA THR A 37 -35.59 -42.97 -4.15
C THR A 37 -36.22 -41.69 -3.59
N TYR A 38 -35.70 -40.54 -3.98
CA TYR A 38 -36.07 -39.23 -3.43
C TYR A 38 -36.25 -38.20 -4.54
N TYR A 39 -37.02 -37.14 -4.27
CA TYR A 39 -37.07 -35.99 -5.16
C TYR A 39 -35.80 -35.14 -5.05
N ALA A 40 -35.40 -34.52 -6.16
CA ALA A 40 -34.29 -33.56 -6.15
C ALA A 40 -34.55 -32.41 -5.15
N GLY A 41 -33.54 -32.07 -4.35
CA GLY A 41 -33.59 -31.01 -3.35
C GLY A 41 -34.10 -31.45 -1.96
N THR A 42 -34.63 -32.66 -1.80
CA THR A 42 -35.03 -33.21 -0.50
C THR A 42 -33.82 -33.38 0.42
N MET A 43 -33.99 -33.07 1.71
CA MET A 43 -33.01 -33.37 2.75
C MET A 43 -33.23 -34.79 3.25
N VAL A 44 -32.21 -35.64 3.16
CA VAL A 44 -32.26 -37.05 3.55
C VAL A 44 -31.35 -37.26 4.76
N ASP A 45 -31.90 -37.79 5.84
CA ASP A 45 -31.13 -38.22 7.01
C ASP A 45 -30.33 -39.49 6.66
N ILE A 46 -29.01 -39.42 6.86
CA ILE A 46 -28.08 -40.52 6.59
C ILE A 46 -27.27 -40.85 7.85
N GLU A 47 -26.96 -42.13 8.03
CA GLU A 47 -26.20 -42.63 9.18
C GLU A 47 -25.13 -43.61 8.72
N ALA A 48 -23.88 -43.41 9.15
CA ALA A 48 -22.78 -44.29 8.82
C ALA A 48 -22.87 -45.56 9.67
N ILE A 49 -22.76 -46.74 9.04
CA ILE A 49 -22.85 -48.04 9.71
C ILE A 49 -21.67 -48.90 9.30
N HIS A 50 -20.97 -49.40 10.31
CA HIS A 50 -19.91 -50.38 10.14
C HIS A 50 -20.03 -51.50 11.18
N VAL A 51 -19.71 -52.73 10.78
CA VAL A 51 -19.86 -53.93 11.62
C VAL A 51 -18.66 -54.16 12.55
N ASP A 52 -17.49 -53.66 12.18
CA ASP A 52 -16.28 -53.73 12.99
C ASP A 52 -16.25 -52.58 14.01
N LEU A 53 -16.20 -52.92 15.30
CA LEU A 53 -16.10 -51.98 16.42
C LEU A 53 -14.75 -51.25 16.48
N ASN A 54 -13.72 -51.78 15.82
CA ASN A 54 -12.41 -51.15 15.67
C ASN A 54 -12.40 -50.09 14.57
N MET A 55 -13.44 -49.99 13.75
CA MET A 55 -13.54 -48.95 12.73
C MET A 55 -14.31 -47.74 13.29
N ARG A 56 -13.80 -46.54 13.05
CA ARG A 56 -14.43 -45.27 13.41
C ARG A 56 -14.86 -44.56 12.14
N PHE A 57 -16.04 -43.95 12.15
CA PHE A 57 -16.47 -43.07 11.07
C PHE A 57 -15.48 -41.91 10.92
N TYR A 58 -14.97 -41.71 9.71
CA TYR A 58 -13.99 -40.68 9.38
C TYR A 58 -14.66 -39.49 8.68
N ARG A 59 -15.34 -39.74 7.54
CA ARG A 59 -16.08 -38.71 6.79
C ARG A 59 -17.03 -39.34 5.76
N TRP A 60 -17.96 -38.53 5.26
CA TRP A 60 -18.77 -38.83 4.09
C TRP A 60 -18.10 -38.30 2.81
N GLU A 61 -18.20 -39.08 1.73
CA GLU A 61 -17.73 -38.70 0.39
C GLU A 61 -18.82 -38.89 -0.67
N GLY A 62 -18.66 -38.21 -1.81
CA GLY A 62 -19.50 -38.38 -3.00
C GLY A 62 -20.64 -37.36 -3.18
N ALA A 63 -20.87 -36.46 -2.20
CA ALA A 63 -21.85 -35.39 -2.30
C ALA A 63 -21.57 -34.22 -1.32
N THR A 64 -22.53 -33.30 -1.20
CA THR A 64 -22.51 -32.18 -0.24
C THR A 64 -23.40 -32.49 0.96
N PHE A 65 -22.86 -32.41 2.18
CA PHE A 65 -23.53 -32.77 3.43
C PHE A 65 -23.70 -31.53 4.32
N GLU A 66 -24.67 -31.55 5.23
CA GLU A 66 -24.80 -30.53 6.28
C GLU A 66 -23.56 -30.52 7.20
N ASP A 67 -23.10 -31.72 7.58
CA ASP A 67 -21.79 -31.96 8.20
C ASP A 67 -21.22 -33.29 7.68
N ALA A 68 -20.14 -33.20 6.89
CA ALA A 68 -19.49 -34.39 6.33
C ALA A 68 -18.69 -35.21 7.36
N TYR A 69 -18.43 -34.67 8.56
CA TYR A 69 -17.63 -35.29 9.62
C TYR A 69 -18.47 -35.83 10.78
N SER A 70 -19.79 -35.67 10.73
CA SER A 70 -20.72 -36.35 11.64
C SER A 70 -21.22 -37.67 11.06
N ALA A 71 -21.13 -38.75 11.85
CA ALA A 71 -21.65 -40.07 11.48
C ALA A 71 -23.17 -40.06 11.23
N LYS A 72 -23.89 -39.07 11.79
CA LYS A 72 -25.31 -38.80 11.55
C LYS A 72 -25.44 -37.39 10.98
N THR A 73 -25.89 -37.29 9.73
CA THR A 73 -25.95 -36.00 9.03
C THR A 73 -27.08 -35.98 8.01
N LYS A 74 -27.29 -34.85 7.34
CA LYS A 74 -28.25 -34.72 6.25
C LYS A 74 -27.56 -34.49 4.92
N LEU A 75 -28.04 -35.17 3.89
CA LEU A 75 -27.68 -34.95 2.48
C LEU A 75 -28.79 -34.14 1.81
N LYS A 76 -28.42 -33.07 1.09
CA LYS A 76 -29.34 -32.44 0.14
C LYS A 76 -29.27 -33.20 -1.19
N MET A 77 -30.37 -33.84 -1.59
CA MET A 77 -30.40 -34.64 -2.80
C MET A 77 -30.14 -33.78 -4.05
N PRO A 78 -29.14 -34.11 -4.89
CA PRO A 78 -28.93 -33.46 -6.16
C PRO A 78 -29.96 -33.93 -7.20
N SER A 79 -29.99 -33.29 -8.38
CA SER A 79 -30.94 -33.62 -9.45
C SER A 79 -30.56 -34.84 -10.30
N TYR A 80 -29.71 -35.73 -9.79
CA TYR A 80 -29.23 -36.92 -10.48
C TYR A 80 -28.93 -38.07 -9.49
N HIS A 81 -28.89 -39.30 -9.99
CA HIS A 81 -28.58 -40.49 -9.17
C HIS A 81 -27.21 -40.33 -8.50
N THR A 82 -27.16 -40.53 -7.19
CA THR A 82 -25.97 -40.23 -6.38
C THR A 82 -25.57 -41.43 -5.54
N THR A 83 -24.27 -41.71 -5.50
CA THR A 83 -23.69 -42.68 -4.58
C THR A 83 -22.81 -41.94 -3.59
N ILE A 84 -23.08 -42.11 -2.30
CA ILE A 84 -22.25 -41.58 -1.22
C ILE A 84 -21.60 -42.73 -0.47
N THR A 85 -20.44 -42.49 0.13
CA THR A 85 -19.72 -43.49 0.90
C THR A 85 -19.37 -42.95 2.28
N ALA A 86 -19.72 -43.69 3.33
CA ALA A 86 -19.13 -43.49 4.65
C ALA A 86 -17.74 -44.11 4.66
N VAL A 87 -16.73 -43.26 4.83
CA VAL A 87 -15.34 -43.67 4.98
C VAL A 87 -15.09 -43.93 6.45
N PHE A 88 -14.47 -45.06 6.76
CA PHE A 88 -14.09 -45.47 8.10
C PHE A 88 -12.57 -45.61 8.20
N ILE A 89 -12.03 -45.35 9.39
CA ILE A 89 -10.61 -45.55 9.71
C ILE A 89 -10.47 -46.52 10.87
N ASP A 90 -9.44 -47.36 10.83
CA ASP A 90 -9.11 -48.28 11.92
C ASP A 90 -8.61 -47.48 13.13
N LYS A 91 -9.23 -47.69 14.29
CA LYS A 91 -8.83 -47.09 15.56
C LYS A 91 -7.44 -47.52 15.99
N ASN A 92 -6.96 -48.68 15.53
CA ASN A 92 -5.60 -49.15 15.78
C ASN A 92 -4.58 -48.61 14.77
N GLN A 93 -5.00 -47.80 13.79
CA GLN A 93 -4.07 -47.17 12.88
C GLN A 93 -3.22 -46.15 13.64
N GLN A 94 -1.91 -46.25 13.45
CA GLN A 94 -0.92 -45.49 14.17
C GLN A 94 -0.38 -44.31 13.34
N PHE A 95 -0.19 -43.17 14.00
CA PHE A 95 0.36 -41.94 13.45
C PHE A 95 1.45 -41.37 14.33
N VAL A 96 2.40 -40.66 13.72
CA VAL A 96 3.54 -40.07 14.41
C VAL A 96 3.16 -38.71 14.96
N LEU A 97 3.37 -38.51 16.26
CA LEU A 97 3.41 -37.19 16.88
C LEU A 97 4.87 -36.82 17.12
N ARG A 98 5.31 -35.70 16.52
CA ARG A 98 6.63 -35.11 16.77
C ARG A 98 6.47 -33.79 17.51
N VAL A 99 7.03 -33.73 18.71
CA VAL A 99 7.08 -32.54 19.56
C VAL A 99 8.53 -32.08 19.72
N ASP A 100 8.92 -31.03 19.01
CA ASP A 100 10.23 -30.39 19.13
C ASP A 100 10.23 -29.38 20.29
N ASN A 101 11.34 -29.28 21.03
CA ASN A 101 11.45 -28.47 22.25
C ASN A 101 10.39 -28.76 23.32
N GLY A 102 9.80 -29.95 23.32
CA GLY A 102 8.82 -30.40 24.30
C GLY A 102 8.85 -31.92 24.48
N SER A 103 7.93 -32.43 25.28
CA SER A 103 7.68 -33.86 25.49
C SER A 103 6.30 -34.24 24.96
N GLY A 104 6.13 -35.53 24.64
CA GLY A 104 4.89 -36.08 24.09
C GLY A 104 5.07 -36.73 22.72
N SER A 105 6.25 -36.62 22.10
CA SER A 105 6.56 -37.31 20.85
C SER A 105 6.39 -38.82 20.98
N GLY A 106 5.88 -39.46 19.93
CA GLY A 106 5.63 -40.90 19.91
C GLY A 106 4.82 -41.35 18.71
N ILE A 107 4.45 -42.63 18.71
CA ILE A 107 3.54 -43.23 17.76
C ILE A 107 2.28 -43.58 18.53
N TYR A 108 1.13 -43.08 18.07
CA TYR A 108 -0.13 -43.17 18.78
C TYR A 108 -1.25 -43.62 17.86
N ASN A 109 -2.25 -44.27 18.43
CA ASN A 109 -3.45 -44.65 17.73
C ASN A 109 -4.33 -43.41 17.50
N VAL A 110 -5.23 -43.47 16.50
CA VAL A 110 -6.25 -42.43 16.31
C VAL A 110 -7.08 -42.26 17.57
N ASP A 111 -7.40 -41.02 17.92
CA ASP A 111 -8.15 -40.59 19.10
C ASP A 111 -7.45 -40.73 20.46
N ASP A 112 -6.21 -41.25 20.51
CA ASP A 112 -5.40 -41.24 21.74
C ASP A 112 -5.26 -39.82 22.27
N ILE A 113 -5.48 -39.63 23.57
CA ILE A 113 -5.26 -38.35 24.24
C ILE A 113 -3.83 -38.34 24.77
N VAL A 114 -2.98 -37.55 24.12
CA VAL A 114 -1.56 -37.44 24.46
C VAL A 114 -1.32 -36.15 25.22
N ALA A 115 -0.72 -36.25 26.40
CA ALA A 115 -0.24 -35.09 27.15
C ALA A 115 1.07 -34.60 26.55
N ILE A 116 1.11 -33.32 26.20
CA ILE A 116 2.31 -32.64 25.70
C ILE A 116 2.74 -31.55 26.65
N LYS A 117 4.05 -31.33 26.74
CA LYS A 117 4.62 -30.32 27.64
C LYS A 117 5.85 -29.65 27.04
N ALA A 118 5.92 -28.34 27.05
CA ALA A 118 7.07 -27.57 26.58
C ALA A 118 8.26 -27.81 27.50
N ASN A 119 9.46 -27.94 26.93
CA ASN A 119 10.70 -28.01 27.68
C ASN A 119 11.11 -26.58 28.05
N GLN A 120 11.11 -26.27 29.35
CA GLN A 120 11.43 -24.96 29.89
C GLN A 120 12.70 -25.03 30.75
N PRO A 121 13.90 -24.87 30.16
CA PRO A 121 15.14 -24.75 30.93
C PRO A 121 15.11 -23.61 31.96
N VAL A 122 16.02 -23.67 32.94
CA VAL A 122 16.20 -22.58 33.92
C VAL A 122 16.39 -21.24 33.19
N ASN A 123 15.73 -20.20 33.69
CA ASN A 123 15.70 -18.86 33.11
C ASN A 123 15.03 -18.78 31.72
N THR A 124 14.06 -19.64 31.43
CA THR A 124 13.24 -19.54 30.22
C THR A 124 11.74 -19.56 30.53
N LEU A 125 10.95 -18.88 29.70
CA LEU A 125 9.48 -18.89 29.76
C LEU A 125 8.92 -19.46 28.46
N PHE A 126 7.81 -20.19 28.58
CA PHE A 126 7.05 -20.69 27.43
C PHE A 126 6.23 -19.55 26.84
N VAL A 127 6.22 -19.47 25.52
CA VAL A 127 5.49 -18.44 24.76
C VAL A 127 4.24 -19.07 24.14
N ASN A 128 4.41 -20.05 23.26
CA ASN A 128 3.35 -20.71 22.50
C ASN A 128 3.86 -22.03 21.86
N TRP A 129 2.92 -22.76 21.25
CA TRP A 129 3.18 -23.90 20.36
C TRP A 129 3.05 -23.50 18.89
N TYR A 130 3.93 -24.01 18.03
CA TYR A 130 3.90 -23.88 16.56
C TYR A 130 3.64 -25.24 15.89
N GLY A 131 3.25 -25.22 14.61
CA GLY A 131 2.91 -26.40 13.82
C GLY A 131 1.41 -26.65 13.85
N ASP A 132 0.99 -27.88 14.08
CA ASP A 132 -0.43 -28.29 14.16
C ASP A 132 -1.10 -27.91 15.50
N PHE A 133 -0.77 -26.72 16.04
CA PHE A 133 -1.17 -26.30 17.39
C PHE A 133 -2.70 -26.16 17.55
N ASN A 134 -3.43 -25.99 16.45
CA ASN A 134 -4.90 -25.95 16.44
C ASN A 134 -5.55 -27.28 16.87
N LEU A 135 -4.80 -28.39 16.86
CA LEU A 135 -5.27 -29.68 17.34
C LEU A 135 -5.18 -29.83 18.87
N LEU A 136 -4.55 -28.87 19.55
CA LEU A 136 -4.38 -28.87 21.00
C LEU A 136 -5.67 -28.45 21.71
N ASN A 137 -5.98 -29.12 22.81
CA ASN A 137 -7.11 -28.76 23.67
C ASN A 137 -6.98 -27.31 24.21
N ASN A 138 -5.75 -26.87 24.45
CA ASN A 138 -5.43 -25.47 24.71
C ASN A 138 -3.98 -25.18 24.29
N PRO A 139 -3.75 -24.49 23.14
CA PRO A 139 -2.40 -24.16 22.67
C PRO A 139 -1.70 -23.06 23.47
N ASP A 140 -2.38 -22.38 24.40
CA ASP A 140 -1.80 -21.31 25.20
C ASP A 140 -1.10 -21.82 26.47
N LEU A 141 -1.22 -23.13 26.76
CA LEU A 141 -0.64 -23.73 27.96
C LEU A 141 0.67 -24.46 27.64
N PRO A 142 1.74 -24.24 28.45
CA PRO A 142 2.99 -25.01 28.32
C PRO A 142 2.80 -26.49 28.59
N SER A 143 1.67 -26.89 29.18
CA SER A 143 1.26 -28.28 29.38
C SER A 143 -0.19 -28.40 28.95
N THR A 144 -0.44 -29.21 27.92
CA THR A 144 -1.76 -29.36 27.31
C THR A 144 -1.93 -30.77 26.77
N THR A 145 -3.05 -31.06 26.12
CA THR A 145 -3.31 -32.36 25.50
C THR A 145 -3.65 -32.20 24.04
N ILE A 146 -3.33 -33.22 23.25
CA ILE A 146 -3.81 -33.40 21.88
C ILE A 146 -4.62 -34.68 21.81
N LYS A 147 -5.72 -34.66 21.06
CA LYS A 147 -6.40 -35.89 20.64
C LYS A 147 -5.86 -36.26 19.26
N MET A 148 -5.19 -37.40 19.14
CA MET A 148 -4.46 -37.75 17.92
C MET A 148 -5.39 -37.90 16.71
N PRO A 149 -5.15 -37.15 15.62
CA PRO A 149 -5.96 -37.25 14.41
C PRO A 149 -5.55 -38.45 13.55
N ALA A 150 -6.27 -38.64 12.45
CA ALA A 150 -5.98 -39.62 11.40
C ALA A 150 -4.82 -39.20 10.46
N GLN A 151 -3.79 -38.56 11.01
CA GLN A 151 -2.62 -38.06 10.27
C GLN A 151 -1.43 -37.86 11.21
N ASP A 152 -0.22 -37.79 10.65
CA ASP A 152 0.97 -37.38 11.39
C ASP A 152 0.84 -35.92 11.85
N VAL A 153 1.40 -35.62 13.03
CA VAL A 153 1.29 -34.31 13.69
C VAL A 153 2.67 -33.79 14.06
N TYR A 154 2.93 -32.53 13.74
CA TYR A 154 4.15 -31.82 14.11
C TYR A 154 3.86 -30.60 14.99
N LEU A 155 4.51 -30.54 16.14
CA LEU A 155 4.43 -29.45 17.11
C LEU A 155 5.83 -29.00 17.54
N LYS A 156 5.99 -27.71 17.80
CA LYS A 156 7.23 -27.16 18.37
C LYS A 156 6.93 -26.13 19.46
N ALA A 157 7.49 -26.31 20.65
CA ALA A 157 7.39 -25.30 21.70
C ALA A 157 8.40 -24.17 21.47
N GLN A 158 7.93 -22.93 21.65
CA GLN A 158 8.79 -21.75 21.72
C GLN A 158 9.00 -21.35 23.18
N VAL A 159 10.26 -21.13 23.54
CA VAL A 159 10.67 -20.60 24.85
C VAL A 159 11.66 -19.45 24.68
N VAL A 160 11.61 -18.47 25.57
CA VAL A 160 12.48 -17.28 25.55
C VAL A 160 13.28 -17.18 26.86
N LYS A 161 14.56 -16.76 26.77
CA LYS A 161 15.43 -16.57 27.96
C LYS A 161 15.07 -15.27 28.69
N HIS A 162 15.03 -15.29 30.03
CA HIS A 162 14.88 -14.11 30.89
C HIS A 162 16.10 -13.94 31.82
N ARG A 163 16.49 -12.70 32.17
CA ARG A 163 17.46 -12.41 33.24
C ARG A 163 16.77 -11.53 34.30
N ASN A 164 16.79 -11.98 35.56
CA ASN A 164 16.31 -11.27 36.75
C ASN A 164 14.83 -10.83 36.76
N CYS A 165 13.91 -11.79 36.85
CA CYS A 165 12.53 -11.56 37.30
C CYS A 165 12.39 -12.23 38.68
N GLY A 166 12.05 -11.47 39.73
CA GLY A 166 11.89 -12.01 41.09
C GLY A 166 10.83 -13.12 41.15
N GLU A 167 10.98 -14.05 42.10
CA GLU A 167 10.29 -15.34 42.23
C GLU A 167 8.75 -15.30 42.39
N THR A 168 8.08 -14.15 42.22
CA THR A 168 6.65 -13.97 42.55
C THR A 168 5.75 -13.82 41.32
N ILE A 169 6.03 -14.52 40.21
CA ILE A 169 5.13 -14.60 39.06
C ILE A 169 4.69 -16.05 38.84
N ASN A 170 4.03 -16.63 39.84
CA ASN A 170 3.33 -17.90 39.70
C ASN A 170 1.88 -17.69 40.18
N LYS A 171 0.97 -17.37 39.24
CA LYS A 171 -0.49 -17.70 39.22
C LYS A 171 -1.42 -16.72 38.48
N LEU A 172 -0.95 -15.67 37.81
CA LEU A 172 -1.84 -14.80 37.03
C LEU A 172 -1.56 -14.93 35.53
N LYS A 173 -2.63 -15.21 34.78
CA LYS A 173 -2.66 -15.45 33.33
C LYS A 173 -1.80 -14.43 32.59
N PHE A 174 -0.71 -14.90 32.00
CA PHE A 174 0.15 -14.14 31.10
C PHE A 174 -0.66 -13.79 29.85
N LYS A 175 -1.08 -12.52 29.74
CA LYS A 175 -1.68 -12.01 28.51
C LYS A 175 -1.00 -10.75 27.96
N ASN A 176 0.05 -10.24 28.60
CA ASN A 176 0.69 -8.96 28.20
C ASN A 176 2.16 -8.87 28.69
N TYR A 177 3.09 -9.62 28.10
CA TYR A 177 4.52 -9.35 28.31
C TYR A 177 5.32 -9.63 27.03
N LEU A 178 5.91 -8.57 26.46
CA LEU A 178 6.97 -8.64 25.45
C LEU A 178 8.28 -9.13 26.09
N VAL A 179 9.00 -10.01 25.40
CA VAL A 179 10.44 -10.22 25.61
C VAL A 179 11.15 -9.82 24.32
N ALA A 180 11.30 -8.52 24.11
CA ALA A 180 12.33 -7.97 23.23
C ALA A 180 13.45 -7.42 24.13
N ASN A 181 14.66 -7.96 24.00
CA ASN A 181 15.90 -7.49 24.65
C ASN A 181 15.97 -7.44 26.20
N GLY A 182 15.13 -8.17 26.92
CA GLY A 182 15.34 -8.41 28.37
C GLY A 182 14.83 -7.32 29.32
N LEU A 183 13.74 -6.63 28.98
CA LEU A 183 13.02 -5.72 29.87
C LEU A 183 11.57 -6.18 30.04
N CYS A 184 11.09 -6.28 31.30
CA CYS A 184 9.71 -6.59 31.65
C CYS A 184 9.00 -5.33 32.18
N LEU A 185 7.80 -5.01 31.68
CA LEU A 185 7.00 -3.84 32.10
C LEU A 185 5.77 -4.24 32.94
N PRO A 186 5.41 -3.51 34.01
CA PRO A 186 4.34 -3.88 34.95
C PRO A 186 2.91 -3.62 34.41
N PRO A 187 1.86 -4.25 34.99
CA PRO A 187 0.48 -4.13 34.52
C PRO A 187 -0.22 -2.83 34.95
N ASN A 188 -1.01 -2.27 34.03
CA ASN A 188 -1.83 -1.06 34.18
C ASN A 188 -2.75 -1.05 35.42
N LYS A 189 -2.84 0.11 36.10
CA LYS A 189 -3.89 0.42 37.08
C LYS A 189 -5.19 0.77 36.35
N GLN A 190 -6.31 0.22 36.82
CA GLN A 190 -7.67 0.53 36.37
C GLN A 190 -8.13 1.92 36.87
N GLY A 191 -8.76 2.69 35.98
CA GLY A 191 -9.79 3.69 36.30
C GLY A 191 -9.43 5.15 36.03
N ILE A 192 -9.76 5.69 34.83
CA ILE A 192 -9.97 7.14 34.56
C ILE A 192 -11.05 7.27 33.45
N THR A 193 -11.96 8.24 33.60
CA THR A 193 -13.18 8.50 32.79
C THR A 193 -13.01 9.55 31.66
N ASP A 194 -13.93 9.52 30.69
CA ASP A 194 -13.96 10.16 29.35
C ASP A 194 -14.04 11.71 29.25
N GLN A 195 -13.13 12.51 29.84
CA GLN A 195 -13.20 13.98 29.65
C GLN A 195 -11.94 14.74 29.18
N ASP A 196 -10.83 14.08 28.86
CA ASP A 196 -9.57 14.75 28.47
C ASP A 196 -9.05 14.38 27.05
N TYR A 197 -9.92 14.35 26.04
CA TYR A 197 -9.50 14.08 24.66
C TYR A 197 -9.18 15.36 23.87
N GLY A 198 -7.92 15.81 24.00
CA GLY A 198 -7.21 16.64 23.03
C GLY A 198 -5.86 15.99 22.69
N ASP A 199 -5.69 15.55 21.45
CA ASP A 199 -4.42 15.22 20.78
C ASP A 199 -3.44 14.20 21.41
N ALA A 200 -3.91 13.26 22.22
CA ALA A 200 -3.15 12.06 22.55
C ALA A 200 -3.59 10.89 21.64
N PRO A 201 -2.66 10.16 20.98
CA PRO A 201 -2.99 8.85 20.41
C PRO A 201 -3.52 7.98 21.55
N ILE A 202 -4.79 7.62 21.43
CA ILE A 202 -5.46 6.71 22.35
C ILE A 202 -4.70 5.38 22.27
N GLY A 203 -4.15 4.93 23.40
CA GLY A 203 -3.37 3.68 23.48
C GLY A 203 -2.01 3.74 24.19
N LEU A 204 -1.50 4.91 24.59
CA LEU A 204 -0.22 5.01 25.33
C LEU A 204 -0.30 5.79 26.65
N GLY A 205 -1.48 5.92 27.26
CA GLY A 205 -1.63 6.57 28.57
C GLY A 205 -0.86 5.88 29.72
N ALA A 206 -0.39 4.65 29.50
CA ALA A 206 0.32 3.83 30.48
C ALA A 206 1.86 3.85 30.37
N TYR A 207 2.41 4.35 29.26
CA TYR A 207 3.86 4.36 29.03
C TYR A 207 4.45 5.72 29.38
N SER A 208 5.57 5.72 30.08
CA SER A 208 6.42 6.90 30.23
C SER A 208 6.90 7.39 28.86
N PRO A 209 7.25 8.69 28.72
CA PRO A 209 7.81 9.21 27.47
C PRO A 209 9.01 8.39 26.95
N GLN A 210 9.89 7.91 27.85
CA GLN A 210 11.04 7.11 27.49
C GLN A 210 10.66 5.76 26.87
N GLU A 211 9.66 5.07 27.42
CA GLU A 211 9.20 3.79 26.87
C GLU A 211 8.56 3.97 25.48
N LYS A 212 7.86 5.09 25.24
CA LYS A 212 7.32 5.42 23.91
C LYS A 212 8.44 5.63 22.90
N ASP A 213 9.51 6.32 23.30
CA ASP A 213 10.69 6.56 22.47
C ASP A 213 11.45 5.26 22.19
N ASP A 214 11.58 4.38 23.17
CA ASP A 214 12.26 3.09 23.02
C ASP A 214 11.48 2.14 22.07
N ILE A 215 10.15 2.09 22.20
CA ILE A 215 9.27 1.35 21.28
C ILE A 215 9.42 1.92 19.86
N LEU A 216 9.38 3.24 19.71
CA LEU A 216 9.53 3.91 18.43
C LEU A 216 10.88 3.55 17.80
N ASN A 217 11.99 3.69 18.53
CA ASN A 217 13.34 3.36 18.07
C ASN A 217 13.50 1.89 17.67
N SER A 218 12.94 0.96 18.46
CA SER A 218 12.97 -0.47 18.13
C SER A 218 12.28 -0.76 16.80
N ARG A 219 11.12 -0.14 16.56
CA ARG A 219 10.39 -0.29 15.28
C ARG A 219 11.22 0.22 14.10
N TYR A 220 11.82 1.42 14.22
CA TYR A 220 12.72 1.98 13.21
C TYR A 220 13.91 1.06 12.87
N GLY A 221 14.47 0.37 13.86
CA GLY A 221 15.56 -0.61 13.66
C GLY A 221 15.13 -1.80 12.80
N VAL A 222 13.93 -2.34 13.03
CA VAL A 222 13.42 -3.47 12.24
C VAL A 222 13.13 -3.04 10.79
N PHE A 223 12.51 -1.87 10.60
CA PHE A 223 12.19 -1.37 9.26
C PHE A 223 13.41 -1.18 8.37
N LYS A 224 14.48 -0.63 8.93
CA LYS A 224 15.74 -0.45 8.20
C LYS A 224 16.32 -1.78 7.73
N ASN A 225 16.28 -2.80 8.58
CA ASN A 225 17.00 -4.05 8.34
C ASN A 225 16.20 -5.08 7.52
N GLN A 226 14.87 -5.09 7.63
CA GLN A 226 14.04 -6.12 6.98
C GLN A 226 13.23 -5.61 5.79
N ILE A 227 12.85 -4.34 5.79
CA ILE A 227 11.87 -3.79 4.84
C ILE A 227 12.51 -2.75 3.90
N ASN A 228 13.59 -2.10 4.34
CA ASN A 228 14.23 -0.99 3.62
C ASN A 228 13.24 0.16 3.35
N ALA A 229 12.54 0.60 4.40
CA ALA A 229 11.62 1.74 4.32
C ALA A 229 12.36 2.99 3.83
N GLY A 230 11.92 3.58 2.72
CA GLY A 230 12.60 4.70 2.07
C GLY A 230 12.00 6.08 2.33
N MET A 231 10.74 6.14 2.79
CA MET A 231 10.02 7.40 3.00
C MET A 231 8.96 7.30 4.09
N ARG A 232 8.75 8.39 4.82
CA ARG A 232 7.72 8.55 5.84
C ARG A 232 6.96 9.88 5.65
N ILE A 233 5.65 9.87 5.91
CA ILE A 233 4.79 11.04 5.79
C ILE A 233 4.22 11.47 7.15
N TYR A 234 4.07 12.78 7.34
CA TYR A 234 3.50 13.40 8.53
C TYR A 234 2.38 14.38 8.16
N ASN A 235 1.24 14.29 8.85
CA ASN A 235 0.26 15.35 8.84
C ASN A 235 0.79 16.52 9.66
N PHE A 236 1.08 17.63 8.99
CA PHE A 236 1.67 18.81 9.62
C PHE A 236 0.64 19.94 9.61
N TRP A 237 -0.17 19.94 10.66
CA TRP A 237 -1.28 20.88 10.80
C TRP A 237 -0.81 22.26 11.26
N TRP A 238 -1.07 23.29 10.45
CA TRP A 238 -0.62 24.65 10.74
C TRP A 238 -1.25 25.19 12.03
N ASN A 239 -2.52 24.89 12.29
CA ASN A 239 -3.20 25.24 13.55
C ASN A 239 -2.58 24.61 14.82
N PHE A 240 -1.79 23.54 14.70
CA PHE A 240 -1.04 22.95 15.84
C PHE A 240 0.31 23.62 16.06
N VAL A 241 0.87 24.19 15.00
CA VAL A 241 2.15 24.90 15.04
C VAL A 241 1.95 26.35 15.48
N GLU A 242 0.82 26.95 15.14
CA GLU A 242 0.46 28.32 15.43
C GLU A 242 -0.98 28.40 15.98
N HIS A 243 -1.11 28.66 17.29
CA HIS A 243 -2.40 28.55 17.99
C HIS A 243 -3.35 29.72 17.70
N SER A 244 -4.65 29.46 17.89
CA SER A 244 -5.77 30.29 17.43
C SER A 244 -6.20 31.44 18.36
N THR A 245 -5.67 31.53 19.58
CA THR A 245 -6.20 32.42 20.64
C THR A 245 -5.58 33.80 20.73
N HIS A 246 -4.63 34.16 19.87
CA HIS A 246 -4.19 35.56 19.77
C HIS A 246 -5.13 36.37 18.87
N VAL A 247 -6.32 36.67 19.41
CA VAL A 247 -7.25 37.65 18.85
C VAL A 247 -6.88 39.02 19.38
N ALA A 248 -6.19 39.80 18.55
CA ALA A 248 -6.53 41.19 18.24
C ALA A 248 -5.40 41.75 17.37
N LYS A 249 -5.75 42.31 16.22
CA LYS A 249 -4.90 43.28 15.51
C LYS A 249 -4.31 44.27 16.55
N PRO A 250 -3.03 44.66 16.42
CA PRO A 250 -2.62 45.43 15.27
C PRO A 250 -1.45 44.80 14.51
N LEU A 251 -1.40 45.17 13.23
CA LEU A 251 -0.23 45.28 12.37
C LEU A 251 0.95 44.33 12.67
N LEU A 252 1.22 43.49 11.68
CA LEU A 252 2.29 42.52 11.55
C LEU A 252 3.72 43.10 11.60
N SER A 253 3.86 44.37 12.01
CA SER A 253 5.12 45.06 12.27
C SER A 253 5.64 44.90 13.71
N GLU A 254 4.83 44.46 14.69
CA GLU A 254 5.25 44.49 16.10
C GLU A 254 4.84 43.26 16.94
N VAL A 255 5.21 42.04 16.52
CA VAL A 255 5.33 40.96 17.51
C VAL A 255 6.58 41.24 18.34
N SER A 256 6.45 42.06 19.39
CA SER A 256 7.56 42.39 20.30
C SER A 256 7.93 41.20 21.21
N SER A 257 6.95 40.34 21.53
CA SER A 257 7.15 39.12 22.34
C SER A 257 6.06 38.07 22.09
N CYS A 258 6.40 36.78 22.17
CA CYS A 258 5.46 35.67 22.12
C CYS A 258 5.09 35.17 23.53
N ALA A 259 3.92 34.54 23.68
CA ALA A 259 3.51 33.91 24.93
C ALA A 259 4.44 32.74 25.32
N GLY A 260 4.46 32.38 26.60
CA GLY A 260 5.23 31.24 27.10
C GLY A 260 4.93 29.95 26.32
N GLY A 261 5.97 29.19 25.97
CA GLY A 261 5.85 28.00 25.12
C GLY A 261 5.92 28.27 23.61
N TYR A 262 5.96 29.54 23.19
CA TYR A 262 6.12 29.95 21.79
C TYR A 262 7.41 30.72 21.59
N THR A 263 7.95 30.64 20.37
CA THR A 263 9.11 31.41 19.94
C THR A 263 8.79 32.27 18.74
N ARG A 264 9.43 33.45 18.66
CA ARG A 264 9.25 34.38 17.54
C ARG A 264 10.09 33.92 16.37
N ILE A 265 9.47 33.74 15.20
CA ILE A 265 10.16 33.44 13.94
C ILE A 265 9.60 34.34 12.83
N PRO A 266 10.44 35.03 12.04
CA PRO A 266 11.90 35.19 12.22
C PRO A 266 12.29 35.85 13.54
N PHE A 267 13.53 35.65 14.00
CA PHE A 267 13.96 36.20 15.28
C PHE A 267 14.05 37.73 15.29
N ASP A 268 14.52 38.35 14.22
CA ASP A 268 14.65 39.80 14.08
C ASP A 268 14.44 40.25 12.61
N GLU A 269 14.56 41.55 12.34
CA GLU A 269 14.43 42.09 10.98
C GLU A 269 15.54 41.59 10.03
N ASN A 270 16.72 41.24 10.55
CA ASN A 270 17.80 40.68 9.73
C ASN A 270 17.42 39.29 9.24
N GLU A 271 16.98 38.41 10.14
CA GLU A 271 16.50 37.06 9.81
C GLU A 271 15.29 37.13 8.87
N LYS A 272 14.38 38.10 9.10
CA LYS A 272 13.23 38.36 8.24
C LYS A 272 13.64 38.68 6.81
N ASN A 273 14.53 39.66 6.62
CA ASN A 273 15.01 40.08 5.31
C ASN A 273 15.87 38.99 4.65
N LEU A 274 16.73 38.32 5.42
CA LEU A 274 17.66 37.30 4.91
C LEU A 274 16.93 36.09 4.33
N PHE A 275 15.85 35.64 4.98
CA PHE A 275 15.11 34.45 4.55
C PHE A 275 13.81 34.78 3.80
N GLY A 276 13.50 36.06 3.62
CA GLY A 276 12.34 36.52 2.84
C GLY A 276 11.01 36.32 3.56
N PHE A 277 10.99 36.35 4.89
CA PHE A 277 9.74 36.34 5.66
C PHE A 277 9.02 37.68 5.49
N LYS A 278 7.69 37.62 5.38
CA LYS A 278 6.85 38.82 5.25
C LYS A 278 6.49 39.38 6.64
N LYS A 279 6.35 38.50 7.63
CA LYS A 279 5.73 38.79 8.92
C LYS A 279 6.45 38.06 10.06
N PHE A 280 6.43 38.65 11.26
CA PHE A 280 6.81 37.95 12.49
C PHE A 280 5.68 37.05 12.98
N ARG A 281 6.03 35.87 13.50
CA ARG A 281 5.05 34.87 13.95
C ARG A 281 5.45 34.23 15.26
N CYS A 282 4.48 33.71 16.01
CA CYS A 282 4.70 32.93 17.21
C CYS A 282 4.46 31.45 16.93
N ILE A 283 5.52 30.65 17.04
CA ILE A 283 5.53 29.23 16.70
C ILE A 283 5.72 28.39 17.96
N SER A 284 4.92 27.33 18.12
CA SER A 284 4.99 26.43 19.27
C SER A 284 6.36 25.76 19.36
N VAL A 285 7.05 25.96 20.49
CA VAL A 285 8.35 25.32 20.77
C VAL A 285 8.18 23.80 20.91
N GLU A 286 7.07 23.35 21.46
CA GLU A 286 6.76 21.93 21.61
C GLU A 286 6.55 21.24 20.26
N ALA A 287 5.79 21.87 19.35
CA ALA A 287 5.58 21.35 18.00
C ALA A 287 6.91 21.23 17.23
N LEU A 288 7.80 22.23 17.37
CA LEU A 288 9.13 22.18 16.78
C LEU A 288 9.98 21.06 17.38
N LYS A 289 10.01 20.89 18.70
CA LYS A 289 10.74 19.78 19.36
C LYS A 289 10.29 18.42 18.87
N LYS A 290 8.98 18.20 18.77
CA LYS A 290 8.40 16.94 18.29
C LYS A 290 8.81 16.65 16.85
N MET A 291 8.82 17.67 16.00
CA MET A 291 9.24 17.52 14.61
C MET A 291 10.75 17.30 14.47
N ASP A 292 11.58 18.01 15.24
CA ASP A 292 13.03 17.78 15.30
C ASP A 292 13.35 16.33 15.66
N GLN A 293 12.63 15.77 16.64
CA GLN A 293 12.79 14.37 17.06
C GLN A 293 12.43 13.41 15.92
N LEU A 294 11.25 13.58 15.31
CA LEU A 294 10.76 12.70 14.25
C LEU A 294 11.67 12.72 13.00
N LEU A 295 12.02 13.92 12.52
CA LEU A 295 12.93 14.05 11.37
C LEU A 295 14.36 13.63 11.70
N GLY A 296 14.78 13.78 12.96
CA GLY A 296 16.06 13.27 13.46
C GLY A 296 16.14 11.75 13.35
N LEU A 297 15.06 11.05 13.71
CA LEU A 297 14.95 9.60 13.54
C LEU A 297 14.97 9.20 12.07
N ASP A 298 14.20 9.89 11.22
CA ASP A 298 14.20 9.62 9.78
C ASP A 298 15.62 9.72 9.19
N LYS A 299 16.35 10.78 9.55
CA LYS A 299 17.75 10.97 9.14
C LYS A 299 18.66 9.82 9.61
N VAL A 300 18.62 9.43 10.88
CA VAL A 300 19.46 8.35 11.44
C VAL A 300 19.20 7.02 10.72
N HIS A 301 17.97 6.81 10.27
CA HIS A 301 17.56 5.59 9.58
C HIS A 301 17.62 5.68 8.05
N GLY A 302 18.02 6.83 7.49
CA GLY A 302 18.16 7.01 6.04
C GLY A 302 16.83 7.17 5.29
N MET A 303 15.76 7.55 6.00
CA MET A 303 14.45 7.78 5.40
C MET A 303 14.30 9.21 4.89
N GLN A 304 13.55 9.35 3.80
CA GLN A 304 13.05 10.63 3.31
C GLN A 304 11.79 11.04 4.07
N SER A 305 11.64 12.33 4.35
CA SER A 305 10.48 12.84 5.11
C SER A 305 9.56 13.67 4.21
N ALA A 306 8.28 13.33 4.25
CA ALA A 306 7.19 14.02 3.60
C ALA A 306 6.28 14.71 4.63
N VAL A 307 5.77 15.89 4.32
CA VAL A 307 4.81 16.60 5.16
C VAL A 307 3.58 17.00 4.36
N VAL A 308 2.40 16.78 4.94
CA VAL A 308 1.13 17.31 4.44
C VAL A 308 0.88 18.66 5.11
N LEU A 309 0.92 19.72 4.32
CA LEU A 309 0.66 21.09 4.76
C LEU A 309 -0.85 21.29 4.85
N TYR A 310 -1.39 21.29 6.06
CA TYR A 310 -2.84 21.21 6.24
C TYR A 310 -3.38 22.09 7.37
N SER A 311 -4.69 22.36 7.34
CA SER A 311 -5.47 23.05 8.41
C SER A 311 -4.93 24.41 8.88
N ALA A 312 -5.46 25.50 8.34
CA ALA A 312 -5.05 26.85 8.74
C ALA A 312 -5.64 27.24 10.13
N PRO A 313 -4.87 27.97 10.97
CA PRO A 313 -5.34 28.53 12.23
C PRO A 313 -6.61 29.38 12.08
N LYS A 314 -7.48 29.43 13.11
CA LYS A 314 -8.75 30.18 13.08
C LYS A 314 -8.62 31.63 12.61
N LYS A 315 -7.53 32.31 13.02
CA LYS A 315 -7.25 33.70 12.63
C LYS A 315 -7.01 33.90 11.13
N TYR A 316 -6.74 32.86 10.37
CA TYR A 316 -6.42 32.91 8.93
C TYR A 316 -7.52 32.35 8.03
N ILE A 317 -8.64 31.90 8.59
CA ILE A 317 -9.75 31.31 7.83
C ILE A 317 -11.02 32.17 7.93
N ASN A 318 -12.02 31.89 7.12
CA ASN A 318 -13.33 32.53 7.23
C ASN A 318 -14.07 32.02 8.48
N SER A 319 -14.83 32.90 9.15
CA SER A 319 -15.54 32.57 10.40
C SER A 319 -16.56 31.43 10.23
N SER A 320 -17.18 31.33 9.06
CA SER A 320 -18.05 30.22 8.67
C SER A 320 -17.35 28.85 8.63
N CYS A 321 -16.01 28.84 8.60
CA CYS A 321 -15.18 27.65 8.60
C CYS A 321 -14.66 27.27 10.01
N GLU A 322 -14.76 28.15 11.01
CA GLU A 322 -14.17 27.94 12.35
C GLU A 322 -14.66 26.68 13.06
N LYS A 323 -15.92 26.29 12.83
CA LYS A 323 -16.51 25.06 13.39
C LYS A 323 -15.85 23.76 12.93
N TYR A 324 -15.04 23.82 11.85
CA TYR A 324 -14.37 22.65 11.28
C TYR A 324 -12.91 22.51 11.72
N VAL A 325 -12.33 23.53 12.39
CA VAL A 325 -10.90 23.56 12.78
C VAL A 325 -10.54 22.54 13.86
N HIS A 326 -11.52 22.10 14.65
CA HIS A 326 -11.32 21.23 15.82
C HIS A 326 -11.47 19.73 15.52
N LEU A 327 -11.84 19.34 14.30
CA LEU A 327 -12.19 17.95 13.99
C LEU A 327 -10.99 17.06 13.62
N GLY A 328 -9.75 17.55 13.71
CA GLY A 328 -8.52 16.79 13.41
C GLY A 328 -8.39 16.25 11.97
N THR A 329 -9.45 16.34 11.19
CA THR A 329 -9.64 15.70 9.89
C THR A 329 -10.02 16.74 8.83
N MET A 330 -10.89 17.72 9.09
CA MET A 330 -11.35 18.65 8.05
C MET A 330 -10.52 19.95 7.97
N GLY A 331 -9.91 20.23 6.80
CA GLY A 331 -9.06 21.40 6.57
C GLY A 331 -9.76 22.58 5.89
N CYS A 332 -9.75 23.74 6.55
CA CYS A 332 -10.15 25.02 5.98
C CYS A 332 -8.95 25.75 5.36
N VAL A 333 -9.04 26.10 4.07
CA VAL A 333 -7.99 26.86 3.38
C VAL A 333 -7.91 28.29 3.92
N PRO A 334 -6.72 28.94 3.89
CA PRO A 334 -6.59 30.32 4.33
C PRO A 334 -7.43 31.28 3.47
N ARG A 335 -7.81 32.42 4.06
CA ARG A 335 -8.41 33.54 3.34
C ARG A 335 -7.41 34.14 2.35
N ASP A 336 -7.93 34.84 1.36
CA ASP A 336 -7.13 35.46 0.30
C ASP A 336 -6.10 36.45 0.88
N ASP A 337 -6.48 37.18 1.94
CA ASP A 337 -5.62 38.14 2.66
C ASP A 337 -4.57 37.48 3.58
N SER A 338 -4.61 36.15 3.71
CA SER A 338 -3.78 35.34 4.62
C SER A 338 -2.83 34.39 3.88
N MET A 339 -2.73 34.51 2.54
CA MET A 339 -1.82 33.68 1.74
C MET A 339 -0.33 33.94 2.03
N ASP A 340 0.00 35.19 2.37
CA ASP A 340 1.34 35.54 2.81
C ASP A 340 1.70 34.89 4.16
N ASP A 341 0.73 34.74 5.05
CA ASP A 341 0.91 34.04 6.32
C ASP A 341 1.15 32.53 6.09
N TYR A 342 0.46 31.94 5.10
CA TYR A 342 0.68 30.57 4.68
C TYR A 342 2.09 30.38 4.08
N GLU A 343 2.54 31.29 3.22
CA GLU A 343 3.90 31.26 2.68
C GLU A 343 4.95 31.30 3.80
N ASP A 344 4.78 32.20 4.76
CA ASP A 344 5.67 32.35 5.91
C ASP A 344 5.66 31.10 6.80
N TYR A 345 4.50 30.46 6.99
CA TYR A 345 4.37 29.14 7.63
C TYR A 345 5.26 28.09 6.97
N VAL A 346 5.12 27.90 5.66
CA VAL A 346 5.94 26.95 4.91
C VAL A 346 7.42 27.33 4.97
N ARG A 347 7.74 28.63 4.93
CA ARG A 347 9.11 29.16 4.96
C ARG A 347 9.82 28.85 6.28
N VAL A 348 9.09 28.75 7.40
CA VAL A 348 9.67 28.27 8.66
C VAL A 348 10.14 26.83 8.54
N LEU A 349 9.33 25.96 7.93
CA LEU A 349 9.71 24.56 7.73
C LEU A 349 10.89 24.45 6.78
N ALA A 350 10.85 25.18 5.66
CA ALA A 350 11.91 25.20 4.67
C ALA A 350 13.25 25.66 5.25
N THR A 351 13.26 26.74 6.01
CA THR A 351 14.49 27.34 6.55
C THR A 351 15.04 26.53 7.74
N ARG A 352 14.18 25.81 8.45
CA ARG A 352 14.57 24.97 9.58
C ARG A 352 15.05 23.58 9.18
N TYR A 353 14.37 22.95 8.21
CA TYR A 353 14.49 21.52 7.95
C TYR A 353 14.98 21.18 6.55
N ASN A 354 15.46 22.08 5.71
CA ASN A 354 16.04 21.72 4.40
C ASN A 354 17.54 22.01 4.35
N GLY A 355 18.28 21.42 5.28
CA GLY A 355 19.73 21.56 5.42
C GLY A 355 20.16 21.87 6.84
N ASP A 356 21.29 22.56 7.00
CA ASP A 356 21.64 23.13 8.30
C ASP A 356 20.65 24.23 8.65
N CYS A 357 19.99 24.10 9.80
CA CYS A 357 19.04 25.10 10.22
C CYS A 357 19.71 26.47 10.36
N LYS A 358 19.13 27.47 9.69
CA LYS A 358 19.68 28.84 9.61
C LYS A 358 18.95 29.84 10.52
N LEU A 359 17.92 29.41 11.25
CA LEU A 359 17.12 30.25 12.14
C LEU A 359 17.77 30.35 13.52
N GLU A 360 17.63 31.50 14.20
CA GLU A 360 18.08 31.67 15.58
C GLU A 360 17.43 30.67 16.55
N SER A 361 16.17 30.30 16.27
CA SER A 361 15.41 29.29 17.02
C SER A 361 16.08 27.91 17.07
N CYS A 362 17.13 27.67 16.28
CA CYS A 362 17.92 26.44 16.28
C CYS A 362 19.15 26.45 17.20
N LYS A 363 19.43 27.54 17.92
CA LYS A 363 20.53 27.52 18.91
C LYS A 363 20.22 26.62 20.11
N ASN A 364 18.95 26.51 20.49
CA ASN A 364 18.47 25.74 21.64
C ASN A 364 17.70 24.47 21.27
N LEU A 365 17.56 24.19 19.98
CA LEU A 365 16.85 23.06 19.40
C LEU A 365 17.73 22.50 18.28
N ASN A 366 17.97 21.18 18.19
CA ASN A 366 19.01 20.62 17.31
C ASN A 366 18.45 19.82 16.11
N PRO A 367 17.87 20.47 15.09
CA PRO A 367 17.44 19.81 13.84
C PRO A 367 18.58 19.63 12.82
N ARG A 368 19.86 19.67 13.23
CA ARG A 368 20.98 19.77 12.27
C ARG A 368 20.99 18.65 11.24
N GLY A 369 20.96 19.03 9.97
CA GLY A 369 20.98 18.14 8.81
C GLY A 369 19.73 17.25 8.68
N THR A 370 18.62 17.58 9.35
CA THR A 370 17.31 17.01 9.01
C THR A 370 16.84 17.56 7.66
N LYS A 371 16.01 16.78 6.94
CA LYS A 371 15.51 17.15 5.61
C LYS A 371 14.02 16.87 5.47
N ILE A 372 13.22 17.86 5.09
CA ILE A 372 11.90 17.62 4.46
C ILE A 372 12.11 17.60 2.94
N SER A 373 11.99 16.43 2.32
CA SER A 373 12.17 16.28 0.87
C SER A 373 10.87 16.37 0.08
N HIS A 374 9.71 16.20 0.73
CA HIS A 374 8.42 16.18 0.05
C HIS A 374 7.38 17.05 0.76
N TYR A 375 6.79 18.00 0.05
CA TYR A 375 5.76 18.92 0.55
C TYR A 375 4.45 18.66 -0.18
N VAL A 376 3.52 17.98 0.49
CA VAL A 376 2.15 17.76 -0.01
C VAL A 376 1.32 18.99 0.35
N VAL A 377 0.93 19.75 -0.68
CA VAL A 377 0.22 21.02 -0.54
C VAL A 377 -1.26 20.73 -0.42
N TRP A 378 -1.76 20.76 0.81
CA TRP A 378 -3.16 20.54 1.18
C TRP A 378 -3.66 19.12 0.89
N ASN A 379 -4.41 18.53 1.84
CA ASN A 379 -4.87 17.15 1.69
C ASN A 379 -6.14 17.05 0.83
N GLU A 380 -6.18 16.05 -0.06
CA GLU A 380 -7.35 15.63 -0.85
C GLU A 380 -8.12 16.79 -1.51
N VAL A 381 -7.44 17.52 -2.39
CA VAL A 381 -7.90 18.82 -2.89
C VAL A 381 -9.09 18.73 -3.84
N ASP A 382 -9.32 17.53 -4.37
CA ASP A 382 -10.43 17.13 -5.22
C ASP A 382 -11.74 16.88 -4.46
N HIS A 383 -11.76 17.01 -3.13
CA HIS A 383 -12.95 16.81 -2.32
C HIS A 383 -13.28 18.02 -1.44
N SER A 384 -14.52 18.51 -1.54
CA SER A 384 -14.94 19.81 -1.00
C SER A 384 -14.94 19.91 0.53
N ILE A 385 -14.92 18.79 1.25
CA ILE A 385 -14.81 18.77 2.71
C ILE A 385 -13.37 19.04 3.15
N TRP A 386 -12.40 18.48 2.41
CA TRP A 386 -10.98 18.55 2.74
C TRP A 386 -10.31 19.82 2.17
N ASN A 387 -10.93 20.41 1.14
CA ASN A 387 -10.52 21.67 0.51
C ASN A 387 -11.56 22.78 0.69
N ARG A 388 -11.99 23.01 1.94
CA ARG A 388 -13.13 23.89 2.23
C ARG A 388 -12.72 25.36 2.31
N ASP A 389 -13.42 26.21 1.57
CA ASP A 389 -13.48 27.65 1.85
C ASP A 389 -14.84 27.98 2.48
N GLY A 390 -14.84 28.50 3.71
CA GLY A 390 -16.05 28.83 4.46
C GLY A 390 -17.03 29.78 3.73
N ASN A 391 -16.56 30.57 2.75
CA ASN A 391 -17.43 31.47 1.98
C ASN A 391 -18.02 30.80 0.72
N LEU A 392 -17.56 29.59 0.38
CA LEU A 392 -17.93 28.86 -0.82
C LEU A 392 -18.55 27.53 -0.41
N SER A 393 -19.85 27.56 -0.07
CA SER A 393 -20.64 26.34 0.08
C SER A 393 -21.00 25.77 -1.30
N PHE A 394 -20.81 24.46 -1.44
CA PHE A 394 -21.38 23.68 -2.54
C PHE A 394 -22.81 23.31 -2.16
N ASP A 395 -23.77 23.85 -2.90
CA ASP A 395 -25.14 23.37 -2.89
C ASP A 395 -25.27 22.34 -4.02
N ILE A 396 -25.39 21.09 -3.60
CA ILE A 396 -25.44 19.90 -4.45
C ILE A 396 -26.63 19.96 -5.42
N SER A 397 -27.71 20.64 -5.03
CA SER A 397 -28.93 20.78 -5.82
C SER A 397 -28.81 21.77 -6.99
N GLN A 398 -27.77 22.61 -7.01
CA GLN A 398 -27.58 23.67 -8.00
C GLN A 398 -26.55 23.32 -9.09
N GLY A 399 -25.99 22.10 -9.06
CA GLY A 399 -24.88 21.71 -9.93
C GLY A 399 -23.57 22.45 -9.61
N LEU A 400 -22.48 22.09 -10.31
CA LEU A 400 -21.22 22.83 -10.22
C LEU A 400 -21.44 24.26 -10.73
N ASN A 401 -21.53 25.23 -9.82
CA ASN A 401 -21.34 26.62 -10.19
C ASN A 401 -19.87 26.81 -10.59
N THR A 402 -19.62 26.94 -11.91
CA THR A 402 -18.29 27.05 -12.50
C THR A 402 -17.46 28.20 -11.92
N ILE A 403 -18.10 29.30 -11.52
CA ILE A 403 -17.43 30.46 -10.90
C ILE A 403 -16.94 30.11 -9.47
N LYS A 404 -17.78 29.43 -8.68
CA LYS A 404 -17.38 29.01 -7.31
C LYS A 404 -16.24 27.99 -7.37
N LEU A 405 -16.32 27.01 -8.27
CA LEU A 405 -15.25 26.04 -8.49
C LEU A 405 -13.96 26.75 -8.90
N GLN A 406 -14.03 27.69 -9.84
CA GLN A 406 -12.86 28.44 -10.27
C GLN A 406 -12.21 29.22 -9.13
N LYS A 407 -12.98 29.84 -8.23
CA LYS A 407 -12.42 30.53 -7.05
C LYS A 407 -11.67 29.59 -6.12
N ILE A 408 -12.20 28.38 -5.87
CA ILE A 408 -11.53 27.37 -5.04
C ILE A 408 -10.24 26.90 -5.71
N MET A 409 -10.26 26.68 -7.02
CA MET A 409 -9.08 26.26 -7.78
C MET A 409 -8.03 27.37 -7.92
N ASP A 410 -8.43 28.62 -8.09
CA ASP A 410 -7.54 29.78 -8.07
C ASP A 410 -6.83 29.90 -6.71
N LYS A 411 -7.59 29.68 -5.62
CA LYS A 411 -7.03 29.62 -4.26
C LYS A 411 -6.04 28.49 -4.07
N TYR A 412 -6.37 27.30 -4.55
CA TYR A 412 -5.49 26.14 -4.44
C TYR A 412 -4.20 26.31 -5.25
N THR A 413 -4.29 26.81 -6.49
CA THR A 413 -3.10 27.09 -7.31
C THR A 413 -2.25 28.22 -6.72
N ALA A 414 -2.85 29.15 -5.95
CA ALA A 414 -2.10 30.10 -5.13
C ALA A 414 -1.31 29.40 -4.01
N LEU A 415 -1.88 28.42 -3.30
CA LEU A 415 -1.15 27.64 -2.28
C LEU A 415 0.08 26.94 -2.88
N LEU A 416 -0.02 26.35 -4.07
CA LEU A 416 1.12 25.76 -4.78
C LEU A 416 2.23 26.80 -5.06
N LYS A 417 1.86 27.97 -5.58
CA LYS A 417 2.79 29.07 -5.88
C LYS A 417 3.45 29.64 -4.63
N HIS A 418 2.68 29.85 -3.56
CA HIS A 418 3.20 30.32 -2.27
C HIS A 418 4.11 29.28 -1.63
N THR A 419 3.79 27.98 -1.69
CA THR A 419 4.70 26.91 -1.26
C THR A 419 6.01 26.98 -2.03
N HIS A 420 5.96 27.06 -3.36
CA HIS A 420 7.17 27.19 -4.17
C HIS A 420 8.00 28.42 -3.79
N ASN A 421 7.36 29.58 -3.60
CA ASN A 421 8.04 30.80 -3.17
C ASN A 421 8.66 30.68 -1.78
N ALA A 422 8.00 30.00 -0.84
CA ALA A 422 8.51 29.72 0.50
C ALA A 422 9.77 28.86 0.48
N LEU A 423 9.84 27.91 -0.45
CA LEU A 423 10.99 27.04 -0.58
C LEU A 423 12.18 27.74 -1.24
N LYS A 424 11.96 28.74 -2.12
CA LYS A 424 13.03 29.42 -2.91
C LYS A 424 14.28 29.74 -2.08
N GLY A 425 15.44 29.30 -2.58
CA GLY A 425 16.74 29.49 -1.92
C GLY A 425 17.11 28.45 -0.85
N ASN A 426 16.18 27.56 -0.46
CA ASN A 426 16.38 26.47 0.52
C ASN A 426 15.97 25.08 -0.05
N ILE A 427 15.94 24.91 -1.38
CA ILE A 427 15.14 23.85 -2.05
C ILE A 427 15.90 22.64 -2.60
N THR A 428 17.23 22.55 -2.51
CA THR A 428 17.94 21.55 -3.33
C THR A 428 17.44 20.12 -3.04
N GLY A 429 16.72 19.56 -4.01
CA GLY A 429 16.06 18.26 -3.92
C GLY A 429 14.83 18.20 -2.99
N ALA A 430 14.01 19.24 -2.91
CA ALA A 430 12.67 19.20 -2.32
C ALA A 430 11.58 19.27 -3.41
N MET A 431 10.52 18.49 -3.24
CA MET A 431 9.43 18.33 -4.21
C MET A 431 8.10 18.85 -3.65
N ILE A 432 7.27 19.41 -4.52
CA ILE A 432 5.95 19.96 -4.19
C ILE A 432 4.90 19.08 -4.83
N TYR A 433 3.91 18.64 -4.07
CA TYR A 433 2.88 17.72 -4.54
C TYR A 433 1.49 18.33 -4.43
N ALA A 434 0.70 18.14 -5.47
CA ALA A 434 -0.75 18.30 -5.40
C ALA A 434 -1.40 16.99 -4.95
N SER A 435 -2.26 17.01 -3.93
CA SER A 435 -2.80 15.80 -3.29
C SER A 435 -4.19 15.43 -3.76
N PHE A 436 -4.39 14.17 -4.14
CA PHE A 436 -5.63 13.69 -4.76
C PHE A 436 -6.10 12.37 -4.18
N THR A 437 -7.42 12.21 -4.10
CA THR A 437 -8.04 10.88 -3.90
C THR A 437 -8.01 10.06 -5.20
N ALA A 438 -8.46 8.80 -5.13
CA ALA A 438 -8.59 7.92 -6.30
C ALA A 438 -9.88 8.13 -7.12
N ASN A 439 -10.60 9.24 -6.95
CA ASN A 439 -11.82 9.49 -7.71
C ASN A 439 -11.54 10.39 -8.93
N MET A 440 -11.24 9.71 -10.03
CA MET A 440 -10.74 10.33 -11.26
C MET A 440 -11.76 11.23 -11.95
N GLN A 441 -13.03 10.85 -11.90
CA GLN A 441 -14.13 11.54 -12.58
C GLN A 441 -14.92 12.44 -11.60
N GLY A 442 -15.59 13.44 -12.14
CA GLY A 442 -16.42 14.34 -11.37
C GLY A 442 -17.00 15.46 -12.23
N PRO A 443 -17.90 16.29 -11.68
CA PRO A 443 -18.33 16.30 -10.28
C PRO A 443 -19.27 15.15 -9.88
N GLY A 444 -19.20 14.73 -8.63
CA GLY A 444 -20.14 13.77 -8.03
C GLY A 444 -20.24 13.92 -6.51
N LEU A 445 -21.27 13.33 -5.91
CA LEU A 445 -21.41 13.26 -4.45
C LEU A 445 -20.64 12.09 -3.88
N SER A 446 -19.86 12.33 -2.82
CA SER A 446 -19.18 11.27 -2.07
C SER A 446 -18.97 11.71 -0.62
N TYR A 447 -19.13 10.80 0.35
CA TYR A 447 -18.90 11.05 1.79
C TYR A 447 -19.45 12.39 2.36
N GLY A 448 -20.65 12.79 1.94
CA GLY A 448 -21.29 14.03 2.40
C GLY A 448 -20.69 15.33 1.82
N GLY A 449 -19.79 15.22 0.83
CA GLY A 449 -19.16 16.31 0.11
C GLY A 449 -19.30 16.19 -1.41
N VAL A 450 -18.83 17.22 -2.11
CA VAL A 450 -18.70 17.22 -3.57
C VAL A 450 -17.28 16.79 -3.92
N HIS A 451 -17.17 15.73 -4.69
CA HIS A 451 -15.96 15.33 -5.36
C HIS A 451 -15.86 16.04 -6.71
N ILE A 452 -14.82 16.85 -6.91
CA ILE A 452 -14.58 17.64 -8.13
C ILE A 452 -14.08 16.72 -9.25
N GLY A 453 -13.34 15.67 -8.91
CA GLY A 453 -12.70 14.74 -9.85
C GLY A 453 -11.26 15.15 -10.15
N VAL A 454 -10.32 14.19 -10.08
CA VAL A 454 -8.88 14.46 -10.25
C VAL A 454 -8.57 15.17 -11.56
N TYR A 455 -9.13 14.71 -12.69
CA TYR A 455 -8.83 15.31 -14.00
C TYR A 455 -9.28 16.76 -14.10
N ASN A 456 -10.39 17.12 -13.46
CA ASN A 456 -10.87 18.50 -13.45
C ASN A 456 -9.90 19.40 -12.68
N VAL A 457 -9.42 18.96 -11.51
CA VAL A 457 -8.45 19.75 -10.73
C VAL A 457 -7.11 19.85 -11.47
N LEU A 458 -6.62 18.75 -12.05
CA LEU A 458 -5.39 18.76 -12.85
C LEU A 458 -5.47 19.71 -14.06
N GLU A 459 -6.63 19.79 -14.72
CA GLU A 459 -6.88 20.75 -15.79
C GLU A 459 -6.64 22.20 -15.32
N TYR A 460 -7.18 22.55 -14.15
CA TYR A 460 -6.95 23.88 -13.56
C TYR A 460 -5.49 24.12 -13.21
N ILE A 461 -4.79 23.14 -12.62
CA ILE A 461 -3.37 23.26 -12.30
C ILE A 461 -2.55 23.46 -13.59
N TRP A 462 -2.76 22.65 -14.62
CA TRP A 462 -2.06 22.82 -15.90
C TRP A 462 -2.30 24.20 -16.53
N ASN A 463 -3.54 24.68 -16.49
CA ASN A 463 -3.89 25.99 -17.08
C ASN A 463 -3.35 27.19 -16.27
N LYS A 464 -3.27 27.09 -14.95
CA LYS A 464 -2.90 28.23 -14.07
C LYS A 464 -1.47 28.19 -13.56
N VAL A 465 -0.87 27.00 -13.53
CA VAL A 465 0.47 26.72 -13.02
C VAL A 465 1.34 26.19 -14.15
N GLY A 466 0.90 25.15 -14.85
CA GLY A 466 1.64 24.55 -15.97
C GLY A 466 3.10 24.23 -15.57
N LEU A 467 4.04 24.75 -16.37
CA LEU A 467 5.48 24.60 -16.14
C LEU A 467 6.11 25.78 -15.38
N SER A 468 5.31 26.76 -14.91
CA SER A 468 5.85 27.97 -14.24
C SER A 468 6.54 27.69 -12.91
N ILE A 469 6.20 26.57 -12.25
CA ILE A 469 6.88 26.03 -11.07
C ILE A 469 6.96 24.51 -11.19
N PRO A 470 7.96 23.85 -10.56
CA PRO A 470 7.98 22.40 -10.43
C PRO A 470 6.92 21.92 -9.44
N TRP A 471 6.11 20.93 -9.84
CA TRP A 471 5.13 20.26 -8.99
C TRP A 471 4.91 18.82 -9.47
N SER A 472 4.39 17.98 -8.60
CA SER A 472 4.16 16.53 -8.79
C SER A 472 2.82 16.12 -8.18
N ILE A 473 2.50 14.83 -8.22
CA ILE A 473 1.21 14.30 -7.74
C ILE A 473 1.41 13.47 -6.48
N ALA A 474 0.69 13.80 -5.42
CA ALA A 474 0.44 12.93 -4.28
C ALA A 474 -0.92 12.24 -4.51
N PHE A 475 -0.94 10.91 -4.62
CA PHE A 475 -2.13 10.14 -5.00
C PHE A 475 -2.49 9.16 -3.89
N HIS A 476 -3.78 9.09 -3.54
CA HIS A 476 -4.28 8.29 -2.42
C HIS A 476 -5.09 7.08 -2.92
N PRO A 477 -4.42 5.98 -3.34
CA PRO A 477 -5.12 4.76 -3.70
C PRO A 477 -5.53 4.04 -2.41
N TYR A 478 -6.70 4.36 -1.88
CA TYR A 478 -7.35 3.51 -0.88
C TYR A 478 -8.10 2.38 -1.59
N GLY A 479 -7.90 1.13 -1.15
CA GLY A 479 -8.66 -0.02 -1.64
C GLY A 479 -10.03 -0.10 -0.96
N GLU A 480 -11.04 -0.52 -1.73
CA GLU A 480 -12.38 -0.83 -1.21
C GLU A 480 -12.56 -2.35 -1.02
N ARG A 481 -13.42 -2.72 -0.08
CA ARG A 481 -13.79 -4.12 0.16
C ARG A 481 -14.36 -4.74 -1.12
N GLY A 482 -13.78 -5.87 -1.54
CA GLY A 482 -14.23 -6.59 -2.74
C GLY A 482 -13.84 -5.93 -4.08
N LYS A 483 -13.10 -4.82 -4.08
CA LYS A 483 -12.64 -4.13 -5.30
C LYS A 483 -11.15 -3.77 -5.22
N ILE A 484 -10.33 -4.80 -5.13
CA ILE A 484 -8.87 -4.68 -4.93
C ILE A 484 -8.19 -3.93 -6.10
N ASP A 485 -8.74 -4.00 -7.31
CA ASP A 485 -8.01 -3.60 -8.53
C ASP A 485 -8.29 -2.16 -9.01
N GLN A 486 -9.42 -1.54 -8.64
CA GLN A 486 -9.94 -0.38 -9.40
C GLN A 486 -9.08 0.88 -9.24
N ASN A 487 -8.65 1.20 -8.02
CA ASN A 487 -8.03 2.51 -7.74
C ASN A 487 -6.55 2.58 -8.13
N VAL A 488 -5.82 1.47 -8.06
CA VAL A 488 -4.40 1.40 -8.44
C VAL A 488 -4.22 1.39 -9.96
N ASN A 489 -5.23 0.91 -10.69
CA ASN A 489 -5.18 0.87 -12.16
C ASN A 489 -5.21 2.27 -12.80
N TYR A 490 -5.70 3.30 -12.09
CA TYR A 490 -5.69 4.67 -12.58
C TYR A 490 -4.30 5.29 -12.73
N LEU A 491 -3.24 4.69 -12.15
CA LEU A 491 -1.88 5.22 -12.26
C LEU A 491 -1.40 5.32 -13.71
N GLU A 492 -1.73 4.33 -14.53
CA GLU A 492 -1.37 4.35 -15.95
C GLU A 492 -2.09 5.48 -16.70
N ASP A 493 -3.38 5.63 -16.45
CA ASP A 493 -4.20 6.67 -17.08
C ASP A 493 -3.76 8.07 -16.63
N LEU A 494 -3.38 8.21 -15.35
CA LEU A 494 -2.86 9.44 -14.80
C LEU A 494 -1.52 9.82 -15.44
N LEU A 495 -0.60 8.86 -15.62
CA LEU A 495 0.65 9.08 -16.34
C LEU A 495 0.42 9.46 -17.81
N LYS A 496 -0.52 8.78 -18.49
CA LYS A 496 -0.92 9.13 -19.86
C LYS A 496 -1.47 10.55 -19.95
N TYR A 497 -2.34 10.93 -19.02
CA TYR A 497 -2.91 12.28 -18.94
C TYR A 497 -1.81 13.33 -18.75
N GLN A 498 -0.88 13.11 -17.82
CA GLN A 498 0.24 14.03 -17.59
C GLN A 498 1.15 14.18 -18.81
N ARG A 499 1.45 13.07 -19.51
CA ARG A 499 2.22 13.11 -20.77
C ARG A 499 1.53 13.97 -21.82
N GLY A 500 0.24 13.74 -22.07
CA GLY A 500 -0.51 14.53 -23.05
C GLY A 500 -0.55 16.02 -22.70
N LYS A 501 -0.66 16.36 -21.40
CA LYS A 501 -0.60 17.76 -20.95
C LYS A 501 0.79 18.37 -21.12
N LEU A 502 1.84 17.59 -20.88
CA LEU A 502 3.21 18.03 -21.09
C LEU A 502 3.52 18.28 -22.56
N GLU A 503 3.03 17.45 -23.48
CA GLU A 503 3.17 17.67 -24.92
C GLU A 503 2.55 18.99 -25.36
N VAL A 504 1.33 19.27 -24.89
CA VAL A 504 0.64 20.54 -25.16
C VAL A 504 1.40 21.72 -24.57
N ALA A 505 1.88 21.60 -23.32
CA ALA A 505 2.59 22.68 -22.64
C ALA A 505 3.97 23.00 -23.24
N THR A 506 4.63 21.99 -23.84
CA THR A 506 5.97 22.13 -24.44
C THR A 506 5.94 22.32 -25.96
N ALA A 507 4.79 22.09 -26.60
CA ALA A 507 4.63 21.99 -28.05
C ALA A 507 5.58 20.96 -28.70
N LYS A 508 5.90 19.88 -27.97
CA LYS A 508 6.77 18.78 -28.40
C LYS A 508 6.07 17.45 -28.21
N ASN A 509 6.44 16.45 -29.01
CA ASN A 509 6.00 15.09 -28.77
C ASN A 509 6.72 14.52 -27.53
N TYR A 510 6.05 13.69 -26.72
CA TYR A 510 6.65 13.13 -25.50
C TYR A 510 7.89 12.27 -25.79
N GLN A 511 8.02 11.73 -27.01
CA GLN A 511 9.21 10.99 -27.47
C GLN A 511 10.45 11.90 -27.64
N GLU A 512 10.24 13.20 -27.77
CA GLU A 512 11.30 14.22 -27.88
C GLU A 512 11.66 14.83 -26.52
N LEU A 513 10.93 14.45 -25.46
CA LEU A 513 11.10 14.96 -24.13
C LEU A 513 11.89 13.98 -23.27
N GLU A 514 12.88 14.47 -22.55
CA GLU A 514 13.44 13.74 -21.41
C GLU A 514 12.45 13.83 -20.24
N LEU A 515 11.46 12.94 -20.21
CA LEU A 515 10.34 12.99 -19.25
C LEU A 515 10.78 13.07 -17.78
N LYS A 516 11.98 12.56 -17.45
CA LYS A 516 12.56 12.61 -16.10
C LYS A 516 12.94 14.02 -15.66
N GLU A 517 13.13 14.95 -16.58
CA GLU A 517 13.39 16.37 -16.29
C GLU A 517 12.12 17.14 -15.87
N TYR A 518 10.94 16.53 -15.98
CA TYR A 518 9.66 17.18 -15.71
C TYR A 518 9.01 16.67 -14.41
N PRO A 519 9.08 17.42 -13.31
CA PRO A 519 8.49 17.05 -12.01
C PRO A 519 7.00 16.63 -12.09
N GLN A 520 6.26 17.16 -13.06
CA GLN A 520 4.83 16.89 -13.27
C GLN A 520 4.54 15.44 -13.63
N MET A 521 5.55 14.71 -14.11
CA MET A 521 5.45 13.29 -14.43
C MET A 521 5.51 12.39 -13.19
N TYR A 522 6.01 12.89 -12.07
CA TYR A 522 6.22 12.06 -10.89
C TYR A 522 4.98 11.93 -10.01
N ILE A 523 4.78 10.73 -9.49
CA ILE A 523 3.68 10.35 -8.60
C ILE A 523 4.26 9.76 -7.31
N PHE A 524 3.74 10.25 -6.18
CA PHE A 524 3.97 9.73 -4.84
C PHE A 524 2.65 9.13 -4.33
N LEU A 525 2.65 7.85 -3.95
CA LEU A 525 1.49 7.26 -3.27
C LEU A 525 1.51 7.65 -1.79
N SER A 526 1.03 8.85 -1.48
CA SER A 526 1.17 9.48 -0.15
C SER A 526 0.30 8.84 0.93
N GLU A 527 -0.81 8.22 0.54
CA GLU A 527 -1.72 7.59 1.47
C GLU A 527 -2.30 6.33 0.82
N GLN A 528 -1.93 5.16 1.32
CA GLN A 528 -2.55 3.92 0.88
C GLN A 528 -2.98 3.05 2.06
N GLY A 529 -4.09 2.36 1.83
CA GLY A 529 -4.71 1.45 2.77
C GLY A 529 -5.72 0.56 2.05
N HIS A 530 -6.17 -0.50 2.69
CA HIS A 530 -7.22 -1.36 2.17
C HIS A 530 -8.27 -1.51 3.26
N TYR A 531 -9.51 -1.16 2.96
CA TYR A 531 -10.59 -1.31 3.93
C TYR A 531 -10.73 -2.78 4.34
N ARG A 532 -10.62 -3.07 5.63
CA ARG A 532 -10.84 -4.38 6.26
C ARG A 532 -11.76 -4.26 7.46
N ASP A 533 -12.62 -5.25 7.66
CA ASP A 533 -13.22 -5.50 8.97
C ASP A 533 -12.23 -6.32 9.79
N PRO A 534 -11.73 -5.81 10.94
CA PRO A 534 -10.76 -6.54 11.76
C PRO A 534 -11.28 -7.89 12.27
N LYS A 535 -12.60 -8.14 12.22
CA LYS A 535 -13.23 -9.41 12.63
C LYS A 535 -13.33 -10.44 11.51
N VAL A 536 -12.96 -10.11 10.27
CA VAL A 536 -13.13 -10.98 9.09
C VAL A 536 -11.76 -11.35 8.52
N GLU A 537 -11.32 -12.59 8.75
CA GLU A 537 -9.98 -13.07 8.37
C GLU A 537 -9.73 -13.02 6.85
N SER A 538 -10.76 -13.25 6.02
CA SER A 538 -10.64 -13.14 4.55
C SER A 538 -10.36 -11.71 4.04
N ASP A 539 -10.61 -10.69 4.86
CA ASP A 539 -10.25 -9.30 4.49
C ASP A 539 -8.72 -9.09 4.58
N LEU A 540 -7.97 -9.96 5.27
CA LEU A 540 -6.51 -9.87 5.37
C LEU A 540 -5.80 -10.40 4.13
N ASP A 541 -6.29 -11.49 3.54
CA ASP A 541 -5.80 -11.92 2.23
C ASP A 541 -6.08 -10.87 1.16
N SER A 542 -7.24 -10.20 1.25
CA SER A 542 -7.57 -9.06 0.37
C SER A 542 -6.60 -7.89 0.55
N ALA A 543 -6.28 -7.53 1.80
CA ALA A 543 -5.29 -6.49 2.10
C ALA A 543 -3.87 -6.89 1.66
N ALA A 544 -3.48 -8.16 1.83
CA ALA A 544 -2.19 -8.70 1.38
C ALA A 544 -2.09 -8.66 -0.15
N LYS A 545 -3.13 -9.10 -0.86
CA LYS A 545 -3.23 -8.98 -2.32
C LYS A 545 -3.15 -7.52 -2.76
N TYR A 546 -3.77 -6.61 -2.03
CA TYR A 546 -3.70 -5.17 -2.29
C TYR A 546 -2.27 -4.64 -2.18
N ILE A 547 -1.52 -4.99 -1.13
CA ILE A 547 -0.09 -4.65 -0.97
C ILE A 547 0.70 -5.12 -2.20
N CYS A 548 0.55 -6.39 -2.58
CA CYS A 548 1.24 -6.96 -3.74
C CYS A 548 0.88 -6.23 -5.04
N LEU A 549 -0.41 -5.90 -5.24
CA LEU A 549 -0.86 -5.21 -6.45
C LEU A 549 -0.33 -3.79 -6.54
N VAL A 550 -0.40 -3.01 -5.45
CA VAL A 550 0.13 -1.65 -5.41
C VAL A 550 1.62 -1.66 -5.74
N HIS A 551 2.39 -2.53 -5.09
CA HIS A 551 3.82 -2.62 -5.36
C HIS A 551 4.12 -3.08 -6.79
N LYS A 552 3.33 -4.02 -7.36
CA LYS A 552 3.44 -4.39 -8.77
C LYS A 552 3.27 -3.18 -9.70
N ARG A 553 2.28 -2.31 -9.44
CA ARG A 553 2.07 -1.10 -10.25
C ARG A 553 3.17 -0.08 -10.05
N GLN A 554 3.65 0.10 -8.81
CA GLN A 554 4.82 0.94 -8.55
C GLN A 554 6.05 0.45 -9.31
N TYR A 555 6.30 -0.86 -9.29
CA TYR A 555 7.38 -1.50 -10.01
C TYR A 555 7.22 -1.32 -11.53
N GLN A 556 6.02 -1.47 -12.09
CA GLN A 556 5.76 -1.24 -13.52
C GLN A 556 6.09 0.19 -13.98
N PHE A 557 5.87 1.19 -13.12
CA PHE A 557 6.06 2.60 -13.44
C PHE A 557 7.20 3.26 -12.66
N ALA A 558 8.21 2.48 -12.25
CA ALA A 558 9.27 2.91 -11.32
C ALA A 558 10.02 4.18 -11.74
N ASP A 559 10.11 4.48 -13.04
CA ASP A 559 10.73 5.73 -13.53
C ASP A 559 10.00 7.00 -13.08
N PHE A 560 8.71 6.90 -12.75
CA PHE A 560 7.85 8.02 -12.39
C PHE A 560 7.20 7.86 -11.00
N MET A 561 7.39 6.72 -10.35
CA MET A 561 6.88 6.45 -9.01
C MET A 561 7.98 6.73 -7.98
N ILE A 562 7.83 7.79 -7.17
CA ILE A 562 8.83 8.20 -6.18
C ILE A 562 8.83 7.29 -4.96
N GLY A 563 7.66 6.75 -4.60
CA GLY A 563 7.51 5.85 -3.47
C GLY A 563 6.07 5.72 -3.03
N SER A 564 5.87 5.03 -1.90
CA SER A 564 4.60 4.92 -1.20
C SER A 564 4.77 5.08 0.30
N THR A 565 3.71 5.59 0.94
CA THR A 565 3.57 5.60 2.38
C THR A 565 2.27 4.92 2.77
N HIS A 566 2.36 4.02 3.75
CA HIS A 566 1.27 3.16 4.16
C HIS A 566 0.63 3.75 5.41
N ASN A 567 -0.68 3.93 5.37
CA ASN A 567 -1.36 4.60 6.46
C ASN A 567 -1.39 3.74 7.72
N TYR A 568 -1.31 4.42 8.86
CA TYR A 568 -1.56 3.85 10.19
C TYR A 568 -0.66 2.67 10.58
N PHE A 569 0.49 2.53 9.91
CA PHE A 569 1.51 1.53 10.24
C PHE A 569 2.07 1.69 11.67
N TYR A 570 1.95 2.90 12.24
CA TYR A 570 2.32 3.24 13.62
C TYR A 570 1.13 3.63 14.48
N SER A 571 -0.11 3.40 14.02
CA SER A 571 -1.28 3.70 14.84
C SER A 571 -1.25 2.87 16.11
N THR A 572 -1.73 3.44 17.21
CA THR A 572 -1.92 2.75 18.49
C THR A 572 -3.41 2.59 18.80
N GLU A 573 -4.30 2.83 17.83
CA GLU A 573 -5.76 2.83 18.01
C GLU A 573 -6.33 1.41 18.16
N ASP A 574 -7.39 1.27 18.97
CA ASP A 574 -7.98 -0.03 19.33
C ASP A 574 -8.78 -0.66 18.18
N GLU A 575 -8.37 -1.86 17.73
CA GLU A 575 -9.18 -2.71 16.85
C GLU A 575 -10.46 -3.24 17.54
N ASN A 576 -10.52 -3.25 18.88
CA ASN A 576 -11.61 -3.79 19.69
C ASN A 576 -12.57 -2.75 20.28
N SER A 577 -12.47 -1.47 19.89
CA SER A 577 -13.41 -0.48 20.42
C SER A 577 -14.85 -0.92 20.14
N ALA A 578 -15.69 -0.93 21.19
CA ALA A 578 -17.02 -1.52 21.20
C ALA A 578 -18.00 -0.91 20.15
N ASN A 579 -17.59 0.16 19.48
CA ASN A 579 -18.37 0.90 18.48
C ASN A 579 -17.95 0.61 17.02
N GLY A 580 -17.09 -0.38 16.77
CA GLY A 580 -16.71 -0.78 15.41
C GLY A 580 -15.78 0.22 14.70
N CYS A 581 -15.67 0.04 13.39
CA CYS A 581 -14.69 0.62 12.46
C CYS A 581 -14.81 2.16 12.25
N TYR A 582 -14.87 2.96 13.32
CA TYR A 582 -15.08 4.41 13.24
C TYR A 582 -13.79 5.21 12.97
N LEU A 583 -12.62 4.61 13.23
CA LEU A 583 -11.32 5.28 13.09
C LEU A 583 -10.50 4.63 11.95
N GLN A 584 -10.02 5.49 11.06
CA GLN A 584 -9.42 5.13 9.77
C GLN A 584 -8.23 4.15 9.89
N GLY A 585 -7.53 4.11 11.04
CA GLY A 585 -6.34 3.27 11.21
C GLY A 585 -6.59 1.78 11.38
N ALA A 586 -7.63 1.38 12.11
CA ALA A 586 -7.98 -0.03 12.26
C ALA A 586 -8.50 -0.64 10.95
N CYS A 587 -9.18 0.17 10.13
CA CYS A 587 -9.89 -0.30 8.95
C CYS A 587 -9.05 -0.18 7.67
N TYR A 588 -8.17 0.83 7.54
CA TYR A 588 -7.35 1.02 6.34
C TYR A 588 -5.87 0.64 6.54
N GLY A 589 -5.45 0.33 7.77
CA GLY A 589 -4.09 -0.15 8.05
C GLY A 589 -3.81 -1.48 7.34
N LEU A 590 -2.69 -1.54 6.62
CA LEU A 590 -2.29 -2.73 5.86
C LEU A 590 -1.66 -3.83 6.72
N ILE A 591 -1.27 -3.52 7.96
CA ILE A 591 -0.86 -4.53 8.95
C ILE A 591 -1.84 -4.47 10.12
N ARG A 592 -2.17 -5.64 10.71
CA ARG A 592 -3.03 -5.69 11.90
C ARG A 592 -2.44 -4.83 13.00
N ASN A 593 -3.28 -4.00 13.60
CA ASN A 593 -2.93 -3.15 14.71
C ASN A 593 -3.53 -3.75 16.00
N THR A 594 -2.96 -4.86 16.46
CA THR A 594 -3.26 -5.32 17.81
C THR A 594 -2.42 -4.51 18.78
N HIS A 595 -3.05 -3.97 19.82
CA HIS A 595 -2.51 -2.99 20.77
C HIS A 595 -1.15 -3.30 21.44
N VAL A 596 -0.56 -4.49 21.25
CA VAL A 596 0.65 -4.91 22.00
C VAL A 596 1.64 -5.76 21.18
N ASP A 597 1.27 -6.41 20.06
CA ASP A 597 2.00 -7.60 19.60
C ASP A 597 2.25 -7.70 18.08
N ILE A 598 2.67 -6.63 17.40
CA ILE A 598 3.41 -6.87 16.13
C ILE A 598 4.83 -7.25 16.52
N ASP A 599 5.07 -8.54 16.63
CA ASP A 599 6.43 -9.06 16.67
C ASP A 599 7.05 -8.86 15.28
N PHE A 600 7.66 -7.70 15.09
CA PHE A 600 8.38 -7.39 13.85
C PHE A 600 9.52 -8.38 13.56
N ALA A 601 9.97 -9.19 14.54
CA ALA A 601 10.91 -10.27 14.27
C ALA A 601 10.28 -11.46 13.52
N ASN A 602 8.95 -11.59 13.53
CA ASN A 602 8.17 -12.66 12.90
C ASN A 602 7.10 -12.10 11.94
N LEU A 603 7.37 -10.95 11.32
CA LEU A 603 6.43 -10.27 10.41
C LEU A 603 6.03 -11.14 9.20
N ASP A 604 6.87 -12.11 8.86
CA ASP A 604 6.70 -13.09 7.79
C ASP A 604 5.63 -14.15 8.07
N HIS A 605 5.21 -14.30 9.32
CA HIS A 605 4.14 -15.21 9.72
C HIS A 605 2.74 -14.57 9.63
N GLU A 606 2.66 -13.24 9.58
CA GLU A 606 1.40 -12.53 9.34
C GLU A 606 1.14 -12.41 7.83
N VAL A 607 -0.08 -12.71 7.37
CA VAL A 607 -0.45 -12.70 5.95
C VAL A 607 -0.09 -11.38 5.26
N THR A 608 -0.46 -10.24 5.86
CA THR A 608 -0.14 -8.93 5.29
C THR A 608 1.31 -8.50 5.53
N GLY A 609 1.95 -8.99 6.61
CA GLY A 609 3.35 -8.78 6.88
C GLY A 609 4.26 -9.51 5.88
N ALA A 610 3.96 -10.77 5.57
CA ALA A 610 4.60 -11.57 4.54
C ALA A 610 4.45 -10.95 3.14
N ALA A 611 3.25 -10.46 2.82
CA ALA A 611 3.01 -9.70 1.59
C ALA A 611 3.85 -8.43 1.53
N TYR A 612 4.03 -7.74 2.66
CA TYR A 612 4.86 -6.55 2.73
C TYR A 612 6.35 -6.87 2.54
N MET A 613 6.89 -7.87 3.22
CA MET A 613 8.28 -8.27 3.05
C MET A 613 8.59 -8.79 1.63
N ALA A 614 7.59 -9.36 0.96
CA ALA A 614 7.70 -9.79 -0.43
C ALA A 614 7.99 -8.62 -1.39
N THR A 615 7.68 -7.37 -1.01
CA THR A 615 7.96 -6.16 -1.81
C THR A 615 9.39 -5.64 -1.69
N SER A 616 10.21 -6.23 -0.82
CA SER A 616 11.63 -5.85 -0.69
C SER A 616 12.42 -6.17 -1.96
N LEU A 617 13.46 -5.39 -2.24
CA LEU A 617 14.35 -5.59 -3.40
C LEU A 617 14.99 -6.99 -3.44
N SER A 618 15.25 -7.60 -2.28
CA SER A 618 15.80 -8.95 -2.18
C SER A 618 14.81 -10.05 -2.59
N ASN A 619 13.50 -9.77 -2.55
CA ASN A 619 12.46 -10.74 -2.84
C ASN A 619 11.79 -10.48 -4.19
N TRP A 620 11.29 -9.26 -4.40
CA TRP A 620 10.49 -8.92 -5.56
C TRP A 620 11.30 -9.05 -6.86
N ALA A 621 10.77 -9.82 -7.81
CA ALA A 621 11.38 -10.21 -9.08
C ALA A 621 12.66 -11.07 -8.98
N ASN A 622 13.13 -11.38 -7.76
CA ASN A 622 14.39 -12.08 -7.49
C ASN A 622 14.21 -13.46 -6.84
N ASN A 623 13.00 -13.75 -6.34
CA ASN A 623 12.66 -15.01 -5.70
C ASN A 623 11.22 -15.42 -6.07
N ASN A 624 10.94 -16.71 -6.26
CA ASN A 624 9.58 -17.22 -6.49
C ASN A 624 8.87 -17.64 -5.19
N GLU A 625 9.60 -17.80 -4.10
CA GLU A 625 9.09 -18.35 -2.84
C GLU A 625 8.41 -17.32 -1.95
N HIS A 626 8.54 -16.03 -2.26
CA HIS A 626 7.92 -14.98 -1.45
C HIS A 626 6.38 -14.96 -1.62
N TYR A 627 5.69 -14.44 -0.59
CA TYR A 627 4.22 -14.46 -0.49
C TYR A 627 3.48 -14.00 -1.75
N CYS A 628 3.83 -12.82 -2.29
CA CYS A 628 3.14 -12.25 -3.46
C CYS A 628 3.25 -13.14 -4.72
N CYS A 629 4.39 -13.82 -4.93
CA CYS A 629 4.56 -14.70 -6.07
C CYS A 629 3.82 -16.02 -5.83
N ALA A 630 4.03 -16.64 -4.67
CA ALA A 630 3.43 -17.93 -4.34
C ALA A 630 1.88 -17.88 -4.43
N ASN A 631 1.27 -16.87 -3.81
CA ASN A 631 -0.18 -16.78 -3.62
C ASN A 631 -0.91 -15.99 -4.70
N HIS A 632 -0.29 -14.96 -5.28
CA HIS A 632 -0.97 -14.06 -6.22
C HIS A 632 -0.32 -13.98 -7.61
N LYS A 633 0.78 -14.72 -7.84
CA LYS A 633 1.54 -14.70 -9.10
C LYS A 633 2.01 -13.29 -9.48
N MET A 634 2.34 -12.47 -8.48
CA MET A 634 2.86 -11.11 -8.66
C MET A 634 4.28 -11.01 -8.12
N GLY A 635 5.14 -10.30 -8.83
CA GLY A 635 6.54 -10.11 -8.40
C GLY A 635 7.40 -11.36 -8.48
N CYS A 636 6.92 -12.42 -9.13
CA CYS A 636 7.70 -13.64 -9.34
C CYS A 636 9.02 -13.37 -10.06
N LEU A 637 9.97 -14.28 -9.88
CA LEU A 637 11.29 -14.27 -10.50
C LEU A 637 11.16 -13.95 -11.99
N ASP A 638 11.66 -12.76 -12.32
CA ASP A 638 11.72 -12.29 -13.68
C ASP A 638 13.19 -12.23 -14.07
N LYS A 639 13.66 -13.28 -14.75
CA LYS A 639 15.05 -13.36 -15.24
C LYS A 639 15.38 -12.26 -16.26
N SER A 640 14.39 -11.46 -16.68
CA SER A 640 14.56 -10.32 -17.56
C SER A 640 14.74 -8.97 -16.82
N MET A 641 14.68 -8.93 -15.47
CA MET A 641 14.61 -7.67 -14.71
C MET A 641 15.62 -7.51 -13.55
N ASP A 642 16.91 -7.75 -13.80
CA ASP A 642 17.92 -7.03 -13.02
C ASP A 642 17.95 -5.57 -13.51
N ARG A 643 17.21 -4.69 -12.82
CA ARG A 643 17.04 -3.27 -13.18
C ARG A 643 18.21 -2.41 -12.68
N SER A 644 19.38 -2.63 -13.24
CA SER A 644 20.40 -1.58 -13.28
C SER A 644 20.76 -1.29 -14.73
N GLU A 645 20.05 -0.33 -15.32
CA GLU A 645 20.24 0.19 -16.68
C GLU A 645 20.01 -0.81 -17.84
N HIS A 646 19.66 -0.30 -19.02
CA HIS A 646 19.65 -1.12 -20.23
C HIS A 646 21.06 -1.71 -20.43
N ARG A 647 21.18 -3.03 -20.29
CA ARG A 647 22.45 -3.76 -20.31
C ARG A 647 23.13 -3.66 -21.68
N VAL A 648 22.38 -3.45 -22.76
CA VAL A 648 22.93 -3.16 -24.10
C VAL A 648 22.84 -1.68 -24.42
N LEU A 649 23.99 -1.08 -24.76
CA LEU A 649 24.07 0.23 -25.41
C LEU A 649 24.26 0.07 -26.90
N GLY A 650 23.74 1.01 -27.67
CA GLY A 650 24.05 1.11 -29.08
C GLY A 650 23.42 2.32 -29.71
N ALA A 651 23.86 2.63 -30.92
CA ALA A 651 23.25 3.63 -31.76
C ALA A 651 23.37 3.23 -33.23
N LEU A 652 22.40 3.68 -34.02
CA LEU A 652 22.48 3.66 -35.46
C LEU A 652 23.29 4.87 -35.94
N ASP A 653 24.35 4.65 -36.71
CA ASP A 653 25.12 5.74 -37.31
C ASP A 653 24.42 6.27 -38.58
N GLY A 654 23.82 5.39 -39.37
CA GLY A 654 23.04 5.74 -40.56
C GLY A 654 23.14 4.71 -41.69
N MET A 655 22.69 5.11 -42.88
CA MET A 655 22.82 4.35 -44.11
C MET A 655 23.55 5.17 -45.17
N ASP A 656 24.62 4.63 -45.72
CA ASP A 656 25.36 5.22 -46.84
C ASP A 656 25.65 4.18 -47.92
N MET A 657 25.44 4.54 -49.19
CA MET A 657 25.62 3.67 -50.36
C MET A 657 25.06 2.24 -50.21
N GLY A 658 23.86 2.11 -49.62
CA GLY A 658 23.21 0.81 -49.41
C GLY A 658 23.83 -0.03 -48.28
N VAL A 659 24.58 0.59 -47.37
CA VAL A 659 25.15 -0.07 -46.19
C VAL A 659 24.66 0.63 -44.93
N ILE A 660 23.99 -0.14 -44.08
CA ILE A 660 23.52 0.28 -42.76
C ILE A 660 24.64 0.05 -41.75
N THR A 661 25.02 1.08 -41.02
CA THR A 661 26.08 1.01 -40.01
C THR A 661 25.63 1.56 -38.66
N GLY A 662 26.26 1.05 -37.61
CA GLY A 662 26.02 1.45 -36.25
C GLY A 662 26.91 0.67 -35.30
N TRP A 663 26.65 0.79 -34.01
CA TRP A 663 27.34 0.03 -32.98
C TRP A 663 26.38 -0.41 -31.88
N ALA A 664 26.70 -1.53 -31.25
CA ALA A 664 26.08 -1.93 -29.98
C ALA A 664 27.03 -2.82 -29.18
N PHE A 665 26.91 -2.79 -27.86
CA PHE A 665 27.59 -3.73 -26.98
C PHE A 665 26.83 -3.94 -25.68
N ASP A 666 27.01 -5.12 -25.11
CA ASP A 666 26.52 -5.47 -23.80
C ASP A 666 27.49 -4.96 -22.73
N LYS A 667 27.06 -4.05 -21.86
CA LYS A 667 27.85 -3.49 -20.76
C LYS A 667 28.31 -4.56 -19.78
N ASP A 668 27.52 -5.63 -19.60
CA ASP A 668 27.84 -6.71 -18.67
C ASP A 668 28.89 -7.64 -19.26
N ASN A 669 28.97 -7.71 -20.59
CA ASN A 669 29.95 -8.53 -21.30
C ASN A 669 30.41 -7.87 -22.61
N PRO A 670 31.23 -6.80 -22.53
CA PRO A 670 31.60 -6.02 -23.71
C PRO A 670 32.42 -6.82 -24.72
N VAL A 671 33.17 -7.84 -24.28
CA VAL A 671 33.98 -8.65 -25.18
C VAL A 671 33.11 -9.49 -26.14
N ARG A 672 31.84 -9.72 -25.79
CA ARG A 672 30.91 -10.50 -26.62
C ARG A 672 30.28 -9.62 -27.71
N ASN A 673 30.24 -10.16 -28.92
CA ASN A 673 29.51 -9.52 -30.02
C ASN A 673 28.00 -9.49 -29.73
N ALA A 674 27.42 -8.30 -29.75
CA ALA A 674 25.99 -8.09 -29.57
C ALA A 674 25.21 -8.56 -30.81
N THR A 675 23.94 -8.93 -30.63
CA THR A 675 23.08 -9.30 -31.76
C THR A 675 22.24 -8.10 -32.17
N ILE A 676 22.18 -7.80 -33.46
CA ILE A 676 21.41 -6.73 -34.07
C ILE A 676 20.27 -7.36 -34.86
N ARG A 677 19.04 -6.95 -34.58
CA ARG A 677 17.83 -7.41 -35.25
C ARG A 677 17.28 -6.31 -36.14
N LEU A 678 16.89 -6.68 -37.35
CA LEU A 678 16.23 -5.80 -38.31
C LEU A 678 14.81 -6.29 -38.53
N LYS A 679 13.85 -5.37 -38.43
CA LYS A 679 12.43 -5.64 -38.61
C LYS A 679 11.83 -4.74 -39.68
N ASP A 680 10.90 -5.30 -40.45
CA ASP A 680 9.93 -4.56 -41.26
C ASP A 680 8.66 -4.47 -40.42
N GLU A 681 8.34 -3.28 -39.93
CA GLU A 681 7.32 -3.05 -38.90
C GLU A 681 7.47 -3.97 -37.68
N ASN A 682 6.76 -5.10 -37.66
CA ASN A 682 6.77 -6.10 -36.59
C ASN A 682 7.37 -7.45 -37.00
N ALA A 683 7.67 -7.66 -38.29
CA ALA A 683 8.20 -8.91 -38.81
C ALA A 683 9.74 -8.89 -38.81
N LYS A 684 10.36 -9.91 -38.23
CA LYS A 684 11.82 -10.06 -38.27
C LYS A 684 12.28 -10.36 -39.70
N ILE A 685 13.19 -9.54 -40.23
CA ILE A 685 13.86 -9.76 -41.50
C ILE A 685 15.12 -10.62 -41.28
N MET A 686 16.02 -10.15 -40.40
CA MET A 686 17.26 -10.85 -40.09
C MET A 686 17.86 -10.45 -38.74
N GLU A 687 18.84 -11.24 -38.30
CA GLU A 687 19.72 -10.92 -37.18
C GLU A 687 21.17 -11.04 -37.65
N VAL A 688 22.01 -10.08 -37.24
CA VAL A 688 23.46 -10.12 -37.44
C VAL A 688 24.16 -9.93 -36.10
N LYS A 689 25.44 -10.30 -36.00
CA LYS A 689 26.25 -9.95 -34.83
C LYS A 689 27.12 -8.74 -35.14
N THR A 690 27.46 -7.96 -34.11
CA THR A 690 28.56 -7.01 -34.22
C THR A 690 29.86 -7.76 -34.52
N GLY A 691 30.85 -7.04 -35.05
CA GLY A 691 32.13 -7.61 -35.46
C GLY A 691 33.02 -6.63 -36.23
N VAL A 692 32.61 -5.37 -36.35
CA VAL A 692 33.42 -4.30 -36.93
C VAL A 692 34.10 -3.53 -35.81
N ALA A 693 35.41 -3.32 -35.91
CA ALA A 693 36.17 -2.60 -34.90
C ALA A 693 35.73 -1.13 -34.79
N ARG A 694 35.34 -0.70 -33.58
CA ARG A 694 34.96 0.68 -33.26
C ARG A 694 35.80 1.22 -32.10
N LYS A 695 37.03 1.62 -32.44
CA LYS A 695 38.04 2.09 -31.46
C LYS A 695 37.60 3.36 -30.71
N ASP A 696 36.80 4.19 -31.37
CA ASP A 696 36.15 5.37 -30.79
C ASP A 696 35.16 4.98 -29.68
N ILE A 697 34.35 3.94 -29.89
CA ILE A 697 33.42 3.42 -28.88
C ILE A 697 34.19 2.76 -27.73
N ASN A 698 35.20 1.95 -28.03
CA ASN A 698 36.07 1.34 -27.02
C ASN A 698 36.74 2.39 -26.13
N ARG A 699 37.20 3.50 -26.73
CA ARG A 699 37.80 4.62 -25.99
C ARG A 699 36.78 5.39 -25.17
N THR A 700 35.60 5.64 -25.71
CA THR A 700 34.56 6.46 -25.07
C THR A 700 33.96 5.76 -23.85
N PHE A 701 33.74 4.44 -23.95
CA PHE A 701 33.11 3.65 -22.89
C PHE A 701 34.08 2.79 -22.08
N PHE A 702 35.39 2.89 -22.33
CA PHE A 702 36.44 2.11 -21.65
C PHE A 702 36.23 0.59 -21.75
N VAL A 703 35.82 0.11 -22.92
CA VAL A 703 35.51 -1.29 -23.21
C VAL A 703 36.42 -1.88 -24.29
N SER A 704 36.44 -3.21 -24.41
CA SER A 704 37.19 -3.94 -25.43
C SER A 704 36.26 -4.87 -26.21
N GLY A 705 36.39 -4.88 -27.53
CA GLY A 705 35.59 -5.72 -28.43
C GLY A 705 35.38 -5.06 -29.79
N ASP A 706 34.71 -5.78 -30.68
CA ASP A 706 34.30 -5.29 -32.00
C ASP A 706 32.79 -4.99 -31.99
N HIS A 707 32.46 -3.76 -31.59
CA HIS A 707 31.08 -3.35 -31.31
C HIS A 707 30.31 -2.80 -32.51
N GLY A 708 30.97 -2.59 -33.65
CA GLY A 708 30.33 -2.09 -34.86
C GLY A 708 29.57 -3.18 -35.60
N PHE A 709 28.50 -2.80 -36.29
CA PHE A 709 27.81 -3.62 -37.29
C PHE A 709 27.76 -2.89 -38.64
N SER A 710 27.77 -3.68 -39.72
CA SER A 710 27.71 -3.20 -41.11
C SER A 710 26.89 -4.19 -41.92
N ILE A 711 25.76 -3.75 -42.48
CA ILE A 711 24.77 -4.61 -43.12
C ILE A 711 24.43 -4.05 -44.50
N LYS A 712 24.57 -4.85 -45.55
CA LYS A 712 24.21 -4.43 -46.91
C LYS A 712 22.71 -4.56 -47.14
N THR A 713 22.07 -3.53 -47.67
CA THR A 713 20.63 -3.56 -47.98
C THR A 713 20.29 -4.63 -49.03
N SER A 714 21.23 -4.95 -49.93
CA SER A 714 21.07 -6.06 -50.88
C SER A 714 20.84 -7.42 -50.21
N GLU A 715 21.36 -7.64 -49.00
CA GLU A 715 21.11 -8.88 -48.23
C GLU A 715 19.71 -8.89 -47.62
N LEU A 716 19.17 -7.71 -47.29
CA LEU A 716 17.82 -7.54 -46.79
C LEU A 716 16.78 -7.73 -47.91
N GLU A 717 17.05 -7.23 -49.12
CA GLU A 717 16.22 -7.44 -50.30
C GLU A 717 16.04 -8.92 -50.62
N GLN A 718 17.13 -9.70 -50.57
CA GLN A 718 17.09 -11.16 -50.76
C GLN A 718 16.24 -11.88 -49.70
N LYS A 719 16.07 -11.26 -48.52
CA LYS A 719 15.24 -11.77 -47.42
C LYS A 719 13.82 -11.19 -47.41
N GLY A 720 13.42 -10.50 -48.48
CA GLY A 720 12.05 -10.02 -48.67
C GLY A 720 11.78 -8.63 -48.11
N LEU A 721 12.81 -7.81 -47.90
CA LEU A 721 12.65 -6.39 -47.55
C LEU A 721 11.79 -5.68 -48.60
N LYS A 722 10.78 -4.93 -48.13
CA LYS A 722 9.95 -4.04 -48.95
C LYS A 722 10.40 -2.60 -48.76
N LYS A 723 10.02 -1.72 -49.70
CA LYS A 723 10.17 -0.27 -49.56
C LYS A 723 9.39 0.18 -48.31
N GLY A 724 10.03 0.94 -47.43
CA GLY A 724 9.45 1.34 -46.14
C GLY A 724 10.48 1.55 -45.03
N TYR A 725 10.02 1.56 -43.77
CA TYR A 725 10.90 1.75 -42.62
C TYR A 725 11.46 0.43 -42.10
N ILE A 726 12.79 0.38 -42.00
CA ILE A 726 13.53 -0.71 -41.35
C ILE A 726 13.82 -0.26 -39.92
N TYR A 727 13.34 -1.04 -38.94
CA TYR A 727 13.62 -0.82 -37.52
C TYR A 727 14.81 -1.67 -37.09
N ILE A 728 15.79 -1.05 -36.44
CA ILE A 728 17.02 -1.70 -35.98
C ILE A 728 17.03 -1.69 -34.46
N SER A 729 17.16 -2.88 -33.86
CA SER A 729 17.33 -3.07 -32.42
C SER A 729 18.58 -3.90 -32.13
N ALA A 730 19.19 -3.70 -30.96
CA ALA A 730 20.12 -4.67 -30.39
C ALA A 730 19.35 -5.61 -29.46
N ILE A 731 19.70 -6.89 -29.45
CA ILE A 731 19.13 -7.88 -28.55
C ILE A 731 20.09 -8.05 -27.38
N ASP A 732 19.57 -7.85 -26.16
CA ASP A 732 20.32 -8.20 -24.96
C ASP A 732 20.42 -9.72 -24.75
N HIS A 733 21.26 -10.17 -23.82
CA HIS A 733 21.37 -11.59 -23.48
C HIS A 733 20.10 -12.20 -22.88
N SER A 734 19.14 -11.36 -22.48
CA SER A 734 17.82 -11.74 -21.97
C SER A 734 16.77 -11.87 -23.09
N GLY A 735 17.11 -11.50 -24.33
CA GLY A 735 16.24 -11.57 -25.51
C GLY A 735 15.40 -10.32 -25.78
N ILE A 736 15.59 -9.23 -25.04
CA ILE A 736 14.86 -7.96 -25.20
C ILE A 736 15.47 -7.14 -26.34
N ASP A 737 14.61 -6.56 -27.17
CA ASP A 737 15.00 -5.62 -28.22
C ASP A 737 15.17 -4.19 -27.66
N VAL A 738 16.41 -3.67 -27.69
CA VAL A 738 16.75 -2.27 -27.43
C VAL A 738 16.79 -1.52 -28.76
N PHE A 739 15.88 -0.56 -28.95
CA PHE A 739 15.78 0.18 -30.20
C PHE A 739 16.99 1.10 -30.43
N LEU A 740 17.67 0.96 -31.58
CA LEU A 740 18.84 1.76 -31.94
C LEU A 740 18.53 2.88 -32.93
N GLY A 741 17.44 2.73 -33.71
CA GLY A 741 17.05 3.68 -34.75
C GLY A 741 16.26 3.01 -35.87
N LYS A 742 15.80 3.82 -36.83
CA LYS A 742 15.12 3.35 -38.05
C LYS A 742 15.66 4.05 -39.29
N ILE A 743 15.60 3.37 -40.42
CA ILE A 743 16.00 3.90 -41.74
C ILE A 743 14.82 3.78 -42.69
N HIS A 744 14.61 4.80 -43.51
CA HIS A 744 13.69 4.71 -44.63
C HIS A 744 14.43 4.13 -45.85
N TYR A 745 13.93 3.01 -46.37
CA TYR A 745 14.45 2.32 -47.54
C TYR A 745 13.51 2.54 -48.73
N GLU A 746 14.02 3.19 -49.78
CA GLU A 746 13.25 3.58 -50.97
C GLU A 746 13.48 2.70 -52.18
#